data_AF-A0A1Y3EQB3-F1
#
_entry.id   AF-A0A1Y3EQB3-F1
#
_cell.length_a   1.000
_cell.length_b   1.000
_cell.length_c   1.000
_cell.angle_alpha   90.00
_cell.angle_beta   90.00
_cell.angle_gamma   90.00
#
_symmetry.space_group_name_H-M   'P 1'
#
loop_
_entity.id
_entity.type
_entity.pdbx_description
1 polymer ?
#
loop_
_entity_poly.entity_id
_entity_poly.type
_entity_poly.pdbx_seq_one_letter_code
_entity_poly.pdbx_strand_id
1 'polypeptide(L)'
;MLKKSVDTNKQLVINMQLILQNSYNLTNLYHTNFAMLSPDPYNSNDQLVKCESPCPKNTSQTEIRVERVSHQWTVKNFTHCYQEYLEYFVRLPRPDENLTWSIKIYPKGNGENNKEFIFLCLNRVVPLQSKLSKIGFKSRFIMRNAERKEIEMRVHPSPSHSDYVSYIKRDVLYPQILPHDVIIVTVEIDVAVEIVTTSNEDNFSYTDSIKHFINDSEAMLKSHTFSDFEIEVGGRIIPAHRCMLAARSTVFAAMLTHQTHETQMGRLVIPDFDFEVISELVRFIYTGRCRRLKELSHDLLVVADKYRVLDLKIRCERVLANSLTVENACDLLVIADTHSASYLKEKALDFMHQNVSQITTTQGWTLLLNQRQELVTEVVQSFGKVSKRKSHFASENQKEKRKEIHHRNGDRKLKMSDEEMDSILANFKDVQENMMELWKEEIASARMQKLKLSQPYRPQSYKLVELPENLLAQVKSGQKLYIRGKPNDKAYISVLNETYELVEQNHAGSSTFLICENLQVPTCKQNDEQQPQDSTICTMISSILTTNYCYIPCGKMIRRLLNDDIYDGLGKSTSKQQWTVDKLLLAIPSNEQQLCDALKQLHVCEIDGFLRLLSVNYLINLTDRIVREIRANNLNTISVEEAAADLEELGLISVIESWFKWFTVANDDGQGWHLNEKEISRLYAEGLLSTVESMELKQFLDAWKESVPVEIETQLSYLYGIALIRDNTSPEVIEYFPSYDLPADRNEQIKLMFEKKRIWKLEQLRPYFP
;
A
#
# COMPACT_ATOMS: atom_id res chain seq x y z
N MET A 1 -0.75 -28.23 34.65
CA MET A 1 0.08 -29.29 34.02
C MET A 1 0.38 -28.82 32.60
N LEU A 2 1.61 -28.79 32.06
CA LEU A 2 2.52 -29.89 31.80
C LEU A 2 3.96 -29.36 31.66
N LYS A 3 4.91 -30.09 32.25
CA LYS A 3 6.35 -29.99 32.00
C LYS A 3 6.76 -31.23 31.20
N LYS A 4 7.53 -31.02 30.13
CA LYS A 4 8.32 -31.98 29.32
C LYS A 4 7.56 -33.05 28.52
N SER A 5 7.60 -32.92 27.20
CA SER A 5 7.96 -34.05 26.31
C SER A 5 8.62 -33.56 25.01
N VAL A 6 9.87 -34.00 24.85
CA VAL A 6 10.62 -34.39 23.65
C VAL A 6 10.35 -33.67 22.32
N ASP A 7 11.35 -32.86 21.94
CA ASP A 7 11.67 -32.40 20.59
C ASP A 7 11.71 -33.55 19.57
N THR A 8 10.63 -33.74 18.83
CA THR A 8 10.66 -34.32 17.49
C THR A 8 9.46 -33.82 16.68
N ASN A 9 9.39 -32.52 16.39
CA ASN A 9 8.52 -32.02 15.32
C ASN A 9 9.12 -30.73 14.77
N LYS A 10 9.19 -30.65 13.44
CA LYS A 10 9.82 -29.57 12.67
C LYS A 10 9.09 -28.23 12.86
N GLN A 11 9.21 -27.62 14.03
CA GLN A 11 8.95 -26.21 14.24
C GLN A 11 10.24 -25.45 13.92
N LEU A 12 10.18 -24.54 12.94
CA LEU A 12 11.26 -23.61 12.65
C LEU A 12 11.32 -22.58 13.78
N VAL A 13 12.12 -22.85 14.81
CA VAL A 13 12.55 -21.83 15.77
C VAL A 13 13.59 -20.96 15.05
N ILE A 14 13.17 -19.79 14.58
CA ILE A 14 14.08 -18.84 13.92
C ILE A 14 14.76 -18.01 15.00
N ASN A 15 16.09 -18.08 15.08
CA ASN A 15 16.89 -17.11 15.83
C ASN A 15 16.80 -15.76 15.10
N MET A 16 16.01 -14.84 15.64
CA MET A 16 15.93 -13.47 15.16
C MET A 16 17.16 -12.70 15.65
N GLN A 17 18.07 -12.36 14.74
CA GLN A 17 19.15 -11.42 15.03
C GLN A 17 18.62 -9.99 14.83
N LEU A 18 18.49 -9.25 15.93
CA LEU A 18 18.14 -7.82 15.90
C LEU A 18 19.31 -7.03 15.29
N ILE A 19 19.20 -6.67 14.02
CA ILE A 19 20.07 -5.64 13.42
C ILE A 19 19.43 -4.29 13.76
N LEU A 20 19.87 -3.68 14.85
CA LEU A 20 19.58 -2.27 15.13
C LEU A 20 20.35 -1.43 14.11
N GLN A 21 19.72 -1.10 12.99
CA GLN A 21 20.13 0.09 12.26
C GLN A 21 19.61 1.28 13.07
N ASN A 22 20.54 2.09 13.60
CA ASN A 22 20.26 3.46 14.01
C ASN A 22 19.88 4.25 12.75
N SER A 23 18.64 4.07 12.28
CA SER A 23 18.00 5.02 11.40
C SER A 23 17.65 6.24 12.25
N TYR A 24 18.44 7.29 12.09
CA TYR A 24 18.01 8.62 12.53
C TYR A 24 16.70 8.96 11.82
N ASN A 25 15.62 8.95 12.60
CA ASN A 25 14.30 9.54 12.42
C ASN A 25 13.85 9.79 10.98
N LEU A 26 12.98 8.90 10.49
CA LEU A 26 12.06 9.21 9.39
C LEU A 26 10.79 8.35 9.48
N THR A 27 10.00 8.51 10.55
CA THR A 27 8.54 8.25 10.47
C THR A 27 7.73 8.85 11.62
N ASN A 28 6.54 9.34 11.25
CA ASN A 28 5.29 9.44 12.03
C ASN A 28 5.06 10.67 12.94
N LEU A 29 4.35 11.66 12.37
CA LEU A 29 3.46 12.56 13.09
C LEU A 29 2.13 12.68 12.32
N TYR A 30 1.28 11.65 12.38
CA TYR A 30 -0.17 11.78 12.23
C TYR A 30 -0.86 10.60 12.90
N HIS A 31 -0.97 10.66 14.23
CA HIS A 31 -2.10 10.09 14.98
C HIS A 31 -2.03 10.64 16.41
N THR A 32 -2.68 11.78 16.62
CA THR A 32 -3.08 12.20 17.96
C THR A 32 -4.57 12.01 18.09
N ASN A 33 -4.92 11.04 18.93
CA ASN A 33 -6.19 10.88 19.59
C ASN A 33 -6.67 12.21 20.16
N PHE A 34 -7.92 12.58 19.91
CA PHE A 34 -8.67 13.47 20.79
C PHE A 34 -9.70 12.63 21.55
N ALA A 35 -9.36 12.33 22.79
CA ALA A 35 -10.30 11.96 23.84
C ALA A 35 -10.19 13.05 24.91
N MET A 36 -11.20 13.91 25.03
CA MET A 36 -11.57 14.65 26.25
C MET A 36 -13.05 15.04 26.11
N LEU A 37 -13.93 14.39 26.87
CA LEU A 37 -14.55 14.91 28.10
C LEU A 37 -15.67 15.92 27.83
N SER A 38 -16.90 15.44 28.02
CA SER A 38 -18.10 16.25 28.29
C SER A 38 -17.96 16.98 29.63
N PRO A 39 -18.61 18.14 29.83
CA PRO A 39 -19.95 18.12 30.46
C PRO A 39 -21.00 19.04 29.79
N ASP A 40 -22.24 18.53 29.81
CA ASP A 40 -23.59 19.10 29.55
C ASP A 40 -23.94 20.44 30.30
N PRO A 41 -25.16 21.04 30.22
CA PRO A 41 -26.31 20.92 29.28
C PRO A 41 -26.92 22.30 28.84
N TYR A 42 -28.05 22.24 28.10
CA TYR A 42 -29.02 23.29 27.75
C TYR A 42 -28.79 24.09 26.45
N ASN A 43 -29.50 23.72 25.39
CA ASN A 43 -30.72 24.47 25.02
C ASN A 43 -31.59 23.70 24.03
N SER A 44 -32.83 23.49 24.46
CA SER A 44 -33.98 23.06 23.68
C SER A 44 -34.36 24.13 22.64
N ASN A 45 -34.53 23.73 21.38
CA ASN A 45 -35.70 24.14 20.59
C ASN A 45 -35.78 23.33 19.29
N ASP A 46 -36.83 22.52 19.25
CA ASP A 46 -37.38 21.86 18.07
C ASP A 46 -37.73 22.87 16.98
N GLN A 47 -37.22 22.65 15.76
CA GLN A 47 -38.02 22.79 14.55
C GLN A 47 -37.69 21.66 13.58
N LEU A 48 -38.67 20.76 13.44
CA LEU A 48 -38.73 19.69 12.44
C LEU A 48 -38.70 20.27 11.02
N VAL A 49 -37.52 20.38 10.43
CA VAL A 49 -37.37 20.52 8.99
C VAL A 49 -37.38 19.11 8.38
N LYS A 50 -38.48 18.75 7.72
CA LYS A 50 -38.51 17.60 6.80
C LYS A 50 -37.56 17.89 5.64
N CYS A 51 -36.31 17.45 5.75
CA CYS A 51 -35.45 17.28 4.59
C CYS A 51 -35.83 15.96 3.92
N GLU A 52 -36.60 16.03 2.83
CA GLU A 52 -36.64 14.94 1.86
C GLU A 52 -35.22 14.79 1.29
N SER A 53 -34.49 13.78 1.76
CA SER A 53 -33.17 13.45 1.23
C SER A 53 -33.33 12.95 -0.22
N PRO A 54 -32.67 13.54 -1.22
CA PRO A 54 -32.62 12.97 -2.56
C PRO A 54 -31.93 11.60 -2.47
N CYS A 55 -32.58 10.57 -3.02
CA CYS A 55 -32.02 9.23 -3.11
C CYS A 55 -30.69 9.31 -3.91
N PRO A 56 -29.53 8.98 -3.30
CA PRO A 56 -28.26 9.09 -4.00
C PRO A 56 -28.24 8.09 -5.15
N LYS A 57 -28.26 8.62 -6.37
CA LYS A 57 -28.05 7.81 -7.56
C LYS A 57 -26.55 7.58 -7.66
N ASN A 58 -26.07 6.49 -7.04
CA ASN A 58 -24.70 6.07 -7.22
C ASN A 58 -24.47 5.79 -8.71
N THR A 59 -23.71 6.67 -9.34
CA THR A 59 -23.30 6.52 -10.72
C THR A 59 -21.81 6.22 -10.73
N SER A 60 -21.45 5.06 -11.24
CA SER A 60 -20.06 4.75 -11.55
C SER A 60 -19.79 5.13 -12.99
N GLN A 61 -18.74 5.92 -13.21
CA GLN A 61 -18.20 6.16 -14.54
C GLN A 61 -16.87 5.44 -14.64
N THR A 62 -16.78 4.46 -15.54
CA THR A 62 -15.52 3.86 -15.93
C THR A 62 -15.02 4.54 -17.19
N GLU A 63 -13.89 5.23 -17.10
CA GLU A 63 -13.15 5.74 -18.25
C GLU A 63 -12.05 4.73 -18.62
N ILE A 64 -12.11 4.20 -19.84
CA ILE A 64 -10.99 3.46 -20.43
C ILE A 64 -10.14 4.49 -21.17
N ARG A 65 -8.97 4.83 -20.63
CA ARG A 65 -8.05 5.77 -21.28
C ARG A 65 -7.38 5.08 -22.45
N VAL A 66 -7.45 5.73 -23.61
CA VAL A 66 -6.96 5.19 -24.89
C VAL A 66 -5.84 6.07 -25.43
N GLU A 67 -4.68 5.48 -25.69
CA GLU A 67 -3.63 6.11 -26.47
C GLU A 67 -3.77 5.70 -27.93
N ARG A 68 -3.70 6.67 -28.84
CA ARG A 68 -3.85 6.45 -30.27
C ARG A 68 -2.52 6.61 -30.99
N VAL A 69 -2.16 5.62 -31.81
CA VAL A 69 -1.06 5.72 -32.77
C VAL A 69 -1.60 5.59 -34.19
N SER A 70 -1.20 6.50 -35.07
CA SER A 70 -1.54 6.47 -36.49
C SER A 70 -0.26 6.44 -37.32
N HIS A 71 -0.20 5.53 -38.28
CA HIS A 71 0.93 5.41 -39.18
C HIS A 71 0.47 5.27 -40.62
N GLN A 72 1.09 6.03 -41.52
CA GLN A 72 0.82 6.01 -42.95
C GLN A 72 2.01 5.42 -43.71
N TRP A 73 1.74 4.38 -44.50
CA TRP A 73 2.71 3.69 -45.33
C TRP A 73 2.32 3.78 -46.80
N THR A 74 3.20 4.39 -47.60
CA THR A 74 3.01 4.51 -49.04
C THR A 74 3.86 3.47 -49.77
N VAL A 75 3.22 2.68 -50.64
CA VAL A 75 3.89 1.73 -51.53
C VAL A 75 3.69 2.17 -52.96
N LYS A 76 4.80 2.49 -53.64
CA LYS A 76 4.84 2.85 -55.05
C LYS A 76 5.18 1.63 -55.90
N ASN A 77 4.77 1.65 -57.17
CA ASN A 77 4.92 0.54 -58.11
C ASN A 77 4.31 -0.76 -57.56
N PHE A 78 3.14 -0.66 -56.93
CA PHE A 78 2.56 -1.75 -56.15
C PHE A 78 2.26 -2.99 -57.00
N THR A 79 1.79 -2.81 -58.23
CA THR A 79 1.53 -3.92 -59.16
C THR A 79 2.79 -4.72 -59.54
N HIS A 80 3.98 -4.12 -59.36
CA HIS A 80 5.28 -4.74 -59.63
C HIS A 80 5.89 -5.43 -58.40
N CYS A 81 5.14 -5.56 -57.29
CA CYS A 81 5.65 -6.23 -56.10
C CYS A 81 5.66 -7.75 -56.26
N TYR A 82 6.86 -8.34 -56.32
CA TYR A 82 7.06 -9.79 -56.41
C TYR A 82 7.32 -10.47 -55.06
N GLN A 83 7.53 -9.70 -53.99
CA GLN A 83 7.73 -10.23 -52.65
C GLN A 83 6.46 -10.91 -52.14
N GLU A 84 6.64 -11.94 -51.31
CA GLU A 84 5.54 -12.66 -50.66
C GLU A 84 4.71 -11.72 -49.78
N TYR A 85 5.39 -10.90 -48.98
CA TYR A 85 4.79 -9.81 -48.23
C TYR A 85 5.78 -8.65 -48.07
N LEU A 86 5.21 -7.47 -47.80
CA LEU A 86 5.94 -6.31 -47.29
C LEU A 86 5.66 -6.20 -45.79
N GLU A 87 6.63 -5.78 -44.99
CA GLU A 87 6.46 -5.61 -43.54
C GLU A 87 7.00 -4.26 -43.04
N TYR A 88 6.30 -3.65 -42.09
CA TYR A 88 6.72 -2.43 -41.39
C TYR A 88 6.32 -2.45 -39.92
N PHE A 89 7.15 -1.87 -39.04
CA PHE A 89 6.90 -1.86 -37.58
C PHE A 89 6.44 -0.50 -37.09
N VAL A 90 5.26 -0.46 -36.46
CA VAL A 90 4.73 0.72 -35.76
C VAL A 90 5.05 0.60 -34.29
N ARG A 91 5.56 1.68 -33.69
CA ARG A 91 5.96 1.72 -32.28
C ARG A 91 5.24 2.85 -31.57
N LEU A 92 4.80 2.58 -30.34
CA LEU A 92 4.31 3.57 -29.40
C LEU A 92 5.28 3.63 -28.22
N PRO A 93 6.14 4.67 -28.14
CA PRO A 93 7.15 4.77 -27.10
C PRO A 93 6.53 5.15 -25.75
N ARG A 94 6.95 4.48 -24.67
CA ARG A 94 6.56 4.83 -23.30
C ARG A 94 7.79 4.85 -22.37
N PRO A 95 7.69 5.48 -21.18
CA PRO A 95 8.82 5.59 -20.24
C PRO A 95 9.40 4.24 -19.81
N ASP A 96 8.54 3.22 -19.67
CA ASP A 96 8.91 1.91 -19.12
C ASP A 96 9.00 0.79 -20.18
N GLU A 97 8.20 0.82 -21.25
CA GLU A 97 8.18 -0.20 -22.32
C GLU A 97 7.65 0.35 -23.67
N ASN A 98 8.25 -0.07 -24.80
CA ASN A 98 7.77 0.30 -26.13
C ASN A 98 6.81 -0.76 -26.71
N LEU A 99 5.53 -0.40 -26.91
CA LEU A 99 4.59 -1.27 -27.60
C LEU A 99 4.87 -1.27 -29.11
N THR A 100 4.95 -2.45 -29.73
CA THR A 100 5.30 -2.60 -31.14
C THR A 100 4.30 -3.51 -31.87
N TRP A 101 3.91 -3.09 -33.07
CA TRP A 101 3.09 -3.87 -34.00
C TRP A 101 3.80 -4.00 -35.34
N SER A 102 3.60 -5.13 -36.00
CA SER A 102 3.99 -5.40 -37.38
C SER A 102 2.77 -5.28 -38.29
N ILE A 103 2.87 -4.41 -39.30
CA ILE A 103 1.94 -4.34 -40.43
C ILE A 103 2.53 -5.16 -41.57
N LYS A 104 1.73 -6.08 -42.13
CA LYS A 104 2.10 -6.87 -43.31
C LYS A 104 1.13 -6.65 -44.46
N ILE A 105 1.66 -6.48 -45.66
CA ILE A 105 0.89 -6.44 -46.92
C ILE A 105 1.25 -7.67 -47.73
N TYR A 106 0.26 -8.46 -48.13
CA TYR A 106 0.42 -9.62 -49.00
C TYR A 106 -0.19 -9.31 -50.38
N PRO A 107 0.60 -8.85 -51.37
CA PRO A 107 0.08 -8.45 -52.69
C PRO A 107 -0.47 -9.63 -53.50
N LYS A 108 -0.06 -10.85 -53.17
CA LYS A 108 -0.36 -12.09 -53.90
C LYS A 108 -1.21 -13.10 -53.12
N GLY A 109 -1.85 -12.66 -52.04
CA GLY A 109 -2.56 -13.55 -51.12
C GLY A 109 -1.63 -14.06 -50.00
N ASN A 110 -2.22 -14.53 -48.90
CA ASN A 110 -1.49 -15.06 -47.74
C ASN A 110 -1.55 -16.60 -47.62
N GLY A 111 -1.93 -17.29 -48.70
CA GLY A 111 -2.07 -18.74 -48.74
C GLY A 111 -2.55 -19.23 -50.11
N GLU A 112 -2.52 -20.55 -50.33
CA GLU A 112 -2.73 -21.12 -51.67
C GLU A 112 -4.14 -20.91 -52.24
N ASN A 113 -5.15 -20.86 -51.38
CA ASN A 113 -6.56 -20.75 -51.78
C ASN A 113 -7.04 -19.29 -51.99
N ASN A 114 -6.22 -18.29 -51.68
CA ASN A 114 -6.64 -16.87 -51.66
C ASN A 114 -5.76 -15.97 -52.56
N LYS A 115 -5.16 -16.53 -53.61
CA LYS A 115 -4.21 -15.83 -54.51
C LYS A 115 -4.79 -14.66 -55.29
N GLU A 116 -6.11 -14.54 -55.39
CA GLU A 116 -6.81 -13.45 -56.07
C GLU A 116 -6.96 -12.18 -55.21
N PHE A 117 -6.65 -12.27 -53.92
CA PHE A 117 -6.81 -11.18 -52.96
C PHE A 117 -5.47 -10.56 -52.54
N ILE A 118 -5.57 -9.32 -52.08
CA ILE A 118 -4.50 -8.60 -51.38
C ILE A 118 -4.91 -8.51 -49.92
N PHE A 119 -4.01 -8.88 -49.00
CA PHE A 119 -4.27 -8.84 -47.55
C PHE A 119 -3.43 -7.77 -46.87
N LEU A 120 -4.03 -7.10 -45.90
CA LEU A 120 -3.37 -6.29 -44.89
C LEU A 120 -3.56 -6.96 -43.53
N CYS A 121 -2.46 -7.26 -42.86
CA CYS A 121 -2.46 -7.89 -41.55
C CYS A 121 -1.77 -6.98 -40.53
N LEU A 122 -2.30 -6.94 -39.30
CA LEU A 122 -1.65 -6.33 -38.16
C LEU A 122 -1.40 -7.40 -37.10
N ASN A 123 -0.17 -7.45 -36.58
CA ASN A 123 0.23 -8.37 -35.52
C ASN A 123 0.96 -7.62 -34.43
N ARG A 124 0.59 -7.85 -33.17
CA ARG A 124 1.37 -7.38 -32.03
C ARG A 124 2.68 -8.16 -31.93
N VAL A 125 3.78 -7.46 -31.70
CA VAL A 125 5.10 -8.07 -31.48
C VAL A 125 5.35 -8.17 -29.97
N VAL A 126 5.52 -9.39 -29.47
CA VAL A 126 5.77 -9.66 -28.04
C VAL A 126 7.25 -10.03 -27.84
N PRO A 127 8.01 -9.30 -26.99
CA PRO A 127 9.38 -9.69 -26.65
C PRO A 127 9.43 -11.00 -25.84
N LEU A 128 10.44 -11.84 -26.06
CA LEU A 128 10.58 -13.19 -25.45
C LEU A 128 10.66 -13.25 -23.91
N GLN A 129 10.66 -12.11 -23.20
CA GLN A 129 10.84 -12.05 -21.74
C GLN A 129 9.71 -11.33 -20.98
N SER A 130 8.60 -10.93 -21.62
CA SER A 130 7.54 -10.21 -20.92
C SER A 130 6.41 -11.13 -20.41
N LYS A 131 6.18 -11.11 -19.09
CA LYS A 131 4.96 -11.63 -18.44
C LYS A 131 3.84 -10.60 -18.50
N LEU A 132 3.51 -10.08 -19.69
CA LEU A 132 2.47 -9.05 -19.81
C LEU A 132 1.07 -9.67 -19.77
N SER A 133 0.22 -9.06 -18.94
CA SER A 133 -1.23 -9.15 -19.00
C SER A 133 -1.73 -8.76 -20.41
N LYS A 134 -2.85 -9.35 -20.85
CA LYS A 134 -3.46 -9.08 -22.15
C LYS A 134 -3.86 -7.60 -22.29
N ILE A 135 -2.99 -6.76 -22.83
CA ILE A 135 -3.36 -5.39 -23.25
C ILE A 135 -4.27 -5.48 -24.49
N GLY A 136 -5.51 -4.99 -24.36
CA GLY A 136 -6.47 -4.91 -25.46
C GLY A 136 -6.23 -3.69 -26.35
N PHE A 137 -6.36 -3.85 -27.67
CA PHE A 137 -6.28 -2.75 -28.62
C PHE A 137 -7.31 -2.89 -29.76
N LYS A 138 -7.79 -1.76 -30.27
CA LYS A 138 -8.62 -1.67 -31.47
C LYS A 138 -7.79 -1.15 -32.63
N SER A 139 -8.02 -1.65 -33.84
CA SER A 139 -7.31 -1.14 -35.02
C SER A 139 -8.21 -1.08 -36.25
N ARG A 140 -7.85 -0.21 -37.20
CA ARG A 140 -8.42 -0.21 -38.55
C ARG A 140 -7.38 0.14 -39.60
N PHE A 141 -7.56 -0.42 -40.79
CA PHE A 141 -6.82 -0.05 -41.99
C PHE A 141 -7.66 0.90 -42.86
N ILE A 142 -6.99 1.86 -43.48
CA ILE A 142 -7.55 2.75 -44.49
C ILE A 142 -6.62 2.70 -45.70
N MET A 143 -7.13 2.25 -46.85
CA MET A 143 -6.38 2.28 -48.09
C MET A 143 -6.83 3.46 -48.94
N ARG A 144 -5.88 4.19 -49.51
CA ARG A 144 -6.13 5.30 -50.42
C ARG A 144 -5.31 5.14 -51.69
N ASN A 145 -5.86 5.64 -52.81
CA ASN A 145 -5.11 5.74 -54.06
C ASN A 145 -4.18 6.97 -54.07
N ALA A 146 -3.48 7.20 -55.17
CA ALA A 146 -2.59 8.35 -55.35
C ALA A 146 -3.30 9.72 -55.19
N GLU A 147 -4.60 9.78 -55.48
CA GLU A 147 -5.45 10.98 -55.37
C GLU A 147 -6.04 11.16 -53.96
N ARG A 148 -5.62 10.34 -52.99
CA ARG A 148 -6.14 10.31 -51.60
C ARG A 148 -7.62 9.92 -51.48
N LYS A 149 -8.21 9.34 -52.52
CA LYS A 149 -9.55 8.76 -52.45
C LYS A 149 -9.50 7.43 -51.69
N GLU A 150 -10.38 7.27 -50.70
CA GLU A 150 -10.49 6.03 -49.93
C GLU A 150 -11.00 4.89 -50.79
N ILE A 151 -10.34 3.74 -50.68
CA ILE A 151 -10.67 2.49 -51.35
C ILE A 151 -11.33 1.60 -50.30
N GLU A 152 -12.58 1.22 -50.56
CA GLU A 152 -13.34 0.38 -49.64
C GLU A 152 -12.70 -1.02 -49.57
N MET A 153 -12.40 -1.45 -48.35
CA MET A 153 -11.81 -2.76 -48.09
C MET A 153 -12.75 -3.59 -47.21
N ARG A 154 -12.74 -4.91 -47.40
CA ARG A 154 -13.48 -5.81 -46.50
C ARG A 154 -12.69 -6.01 -45.22
N VAL A 155 -13.34 -5.81 -44.08
CA VAL A 155 -12.75 -5.99 -42.74
C VAL A 155 -13.31 -7.27 -42.13
N HIS A 156 -12.43 -8.14 -41.63
CA HIS A 156 -12.82 -9.32 -40.86
C HIS A 156 -12.19 -9.28 -39.47
N PRO A 157 -12.99 -9.28 -38.39
CA PRO A 157 -12.48 -9.46 -37.05
C PRO A 157 -12.01 -10.91 -36.89
N SER A 158 -10.69 -11.11 -37.00
CA SER A 158 -9.93 -12.32 -36.65
C SER A 158 -10.29 -13.66 -37.35
N PRO A 159 -9.45 -14.12 -38.30
CA PRO A 159 -9.28 -15.54 -38.60
C PRO A 159 -7.89 -16.04 -38.13
N SER A 160 -7.89 -16.95 -37.14
CA SER A 160 -6.85 -17.94 -36.74
C SER A 160 -5.35 -17.58 -36.58
N HIS A 161 -4.79 -16.50 -37.16
CA HIS A 161 -3.34 -16.27 -37.22
C HIS A 161 -2.88 -14.80 -37.14
N SER A 162 -3.79 -13.81 -37.07
CA SER A 162 -3.41 -12.37 -36.95
C SER A 162 -4.44 -11.57 -36.16
N ASP A 163 -4.00 -10.48 -35.50
CA ASP A 163 -4.87 -9.67 -34.62
C ASP A 163 -5.93 -8.88 -35.43
N TYR A 164 -5.57 -8.34 -36.58
CA TYR A 164 -6.49 -7.71 -37.54
C TYR A 164 -6.16 -8.09 -38.97
N VAL A 165 -7.18 -8.37 -39.78
CA VAL A 165 -7.03 -8.68 -41.21
C VAL A 165 -8.06 -7.91 -42.03
N SER A 166 -7.61 -7.30 -43.12
CA SER A 166 -8.46 -6.71 -44.15
C SER A 166 -7.98 -7.15 -45.53
N TYR A 167 -8.90 -7.26 -46.49
CA TYR A 167 -8.54 -7.68 -47.84
C TYR A 167 -9.39 -7.03 -48.93
N ILE A 168 -8.84 -7.06 -50.15
CA ILE A 168 -9.50 -6.57 -51.36
C ILE A 168 -9.13 -7.47 -52.55
N LYS A 169 -10.06 -7.69 -53.49
CA LYS A 169 -9.75 -8.41 -54.73
C LYS A 169 -8.82 -7.58 -55.60
N ARG A 170 -7.84 -8.23 -56.21
CA ARG A 170 -6.84 -7.57 -57.06
C ARG A 170 -7.50 -6.81 -58.23
N ASP A 171 -8.45 -7.44 -58.89
CA ASP A 171 -9.16 -6.88 -60.05
C ASP A 171 -10.06 -5.70 -59.68
N VAL A 172 -10.41 -5.57 -58.38
CA VAL A 172 -11.14 -4.42 -57.86
C VAL A 172 -10.19 -3.28 -57.49
N LEU A 173 -9.01 -3.60 -56.95
CA LEU A 173 -8.03 -2.59 -56.54
C LEU A 173 -7.30 -1.96 -57.74
N TYR A 174 -6.83 -2.77 -58.68
CA TYR A 174 -5.94 -2.31 -59.75
C TYR A 174 -6.52 -1.18 -60.61
N PRO A 175 -7.80 -1.20 -61.01
CA PRO A 175 -8.42 -0.09 -61.72
C PRO A 175 -8.45 1.23 -60.93
N GLN A 176 -8.38 1.17 -59.59
CA GLN A 176 -8.48 2.34 -58.71
C GLN A 176 -7.12 3.00 -58.41
N ILE A 177 -6.02 2.28 -58.66
CA ILE A 177 -4.65 2.74 -58.35
C ILE A 177 -3.83 3.05 -59.60
N LEU A 178 -4.24 2.52 -60.76
CA LEU A 178 -3.64 2.82 -62.06
C LEU A 178 -4.18 4.15 -62.64
N PRO A 179 -3.39 4.91 -63.41
CA PRO A 179 -2.04 4.58 -63.91
C PRO A 179 -0.89 4.89 -62.93
N HIS A 180 -1.18 5.52 -61.78
CA HIS A 180 -0.15 6.00 -60.87
C HIS A 180 0.59 4.88 -60.12
N ASP A 181 -0.03 3.71 -59.98
CA ASP A 181 0.50 2.49 -59.33
C ASP A 181 0.99 2.74 -57.89
N VAL A 182 0.21 3.48 -57.11
CA VAL A 182 0.51 3.78 -55.70
C VAL A 182 -0.66 3.40 -54.80
N ILE A 183 -0.35 2.72 -53.70
CA ILE A 183 -1.26 2.56 -52.56
C ILE A 183 -0.73 3.30 -51.35
N ILE A 184 -1.64 3.87 -50.57
CA ILE A 184 -1.36 4.51 -49.29
C ILE A 184 -2.17 3.79 -48.23
N VAL A 185 -1.51 3.07 -47.33
CA VAL A 185 -2.14 2.33 -46.24
C VAL A 185 -1.94 3.11 -44.95
N THR A 186 -3.02 3.54 -44.33
CA THR A 186 -3.01 4.13 -42.98
C THR A 186 -3.49 3.07 -42.01
N VAL A 187 -2.75 2.84 -40.93
CA VAL A 187 -3.22 2.08 -39.77
C VAL A 187 -3.46 3.04 -38.61
N GLU A 188 -4.59 2.88 -37.94
CA GLU A 188 -4.90 3.58 -36.69
C GLU A 188 -5.07 2.51 -35.60
N ILE A 189 -4.29 2.61 -34.53
CA ILE A 189 -4.29 1.66 -33.41
C ILE A 189 -4.62 2.43 -32.13
N ASP A 190 -5.68 1.99 -31.46
CA ASP A 190 -6.22 2.51 -30.21
C ASP A 190 -5.90 1.51 -29.09
N VAL A 191 -5.01 1.89 -28.18
CA VAL A 191 -4.52 1.03 -27.09
C VAL A 191 -5.20 1.43 -25.78
N ALA A 192 -5.89 0.50 -25.13
CA ALA A 192 -6.42 0.72 -23.79
C ALA A 192 -5.26 0.66 -22.78
N VAL A 193 -4.99 1.78 -22.12
CA VAL A 193 -3.78 1.97 -21.29
C VAL A 193 -4.10 1.86 -19.80
N GLU A 194 -5.24 2.42 -19.41
CA GLU A 194 -5.67 2.49 -18.02
C GLU A 194 -7.20 2.38 -17.97
N ILE A 195 -7.71 1.63 -17.00
CA ILE A 195 -9.14 1.55 -16.70
C ILE A 195 -9.34 2.28 -15.38
N VAL A 196 -9.88 3.49 -15.45
CA VAL A 196 -10.16 4.32 -14.29
C VAL A 196 -11.66 4.22 -14.00
N THR A 197 -12.03 3.47 -12.96
CA THR A 197 -13.41 3.48 -12.46
C THR A 197 -13.52 4.52 -11.37
N THR A 198 -14.12 5.66 -11.70
CA THR A 198 -14.54 6.65 -10.72
C THR A 198 -15.97 6.34 -10.28
N SER A 199 -16.11 5.89 -9.04
CA SER A 199 -17.40 5.91 -8.34
C SER A 199 -17.62 7.32 -7.83
N ASN A 200 -18.61 8.03 -8.38
CA ASN A 200 -19.10 9.24 -7.72
C ASN A 200 -19.99 8.78 -6.56
N GLU A 201 -19.35 8.57 -5.41
CA GLU A 201 -20.05 8.70 -4.15
C GLU A 201 -20.31 10.18 -3.94
N ASP A 202 -21.56 10.58 -3.76
CA ASP A 202 -21.90 11.91 -3.27
C ASP A 202 -21.34 12.05 -1.84
N ASN A 203 -20.05 12.36 -1.72
CA ASN A 203 -19.38 12.80 -0.51
C ASN A 203 -19.76 14.25 -0.21
N PHE A 204 -21.07 14.51 -0.07
CA PHE A 204 -21.64 15.84 0.20
C PHE A 204 -21.42 16.31 1.66
N SER A 205 -20.54 15.65 2.43
CA SER A 205 -20.28 16.02 3.83
C SER A 205 -18.80 16.23 4.13
N TYR A 206 -17.93 15.30 3.70
CA TYR A 206 -16.51 15.35 4.07
C TYR A 206 -15.74 16.45 3.33
N THR A 207 -15.98 16.60 2.02
CA THR A 207 -15.26 17.61 1.23
C THR A 207 -15.70 19.03 1.55
N ASP A 208 -16.97 19.23 1.91
CA ASP A 208 -17.47 20.53 2.30
C ASP A 208 -17.05 20.90 3.72
N SER A 209 -17.05 19.95 4.66
CA SER A 209 -16.47 20.18 6.00
C SER A 209 -15.00 20.60 5.94
N ILE A 210 -14.17 19.94 5.12
CA ILE A 210 -12.77 20.35 4.92
C ILE A 210 -12.67 21.74 4.27
N LYS A 211 -13.51 22.03 3.26
CA LYS A 211 -13.53 23.37 2.64
C LYS A 211 -13.95 24.44 3.64
N HIS A 212 -14.95 24.17 4.48
CA HIS A 212 -15.40 25.05 5.55
C HIS A 212 -14.26 25.30 6.53
N PHE A 213 -13.61 24.25 7.07
CA PHE A 213 -12.46 24.40 7.96
C PHE A 213 -11.33 25.25 7.37
N ILE A 214 -10.97 25.02 6.10
CA ILE A 214 -9.93 25.82 5.43
C ILE A 214 -10.36 27.28 5.28
N ASN A 215 -11.63 27.52 4.93
CA ASN A 215 -12.17 28.87 4.76
C ASN A 215 -12.31 29.60 6.11
N ASP A 216 -12.71 28.90 7.16
CA ASP A 216 -12.82 29.41 8.53
C ASP A 216 -11.44 29.72 9.11
N SER A 217 -10.45 28.86 8.86
CA SER A 217 -9.04 29.10 9.19
C SER A 217 -8.49 30.33 8.45
N GLU A 218 -8.83 30.50 7.17
CA GLU A 218 -8.47 31.71 6.41
C GLU A 218 -9.17 32.96 6.98
N ALA A 219 -10.42 32.84 7.42
CA ALA A 219 -11.17 33.93 8.03
C ALA A 219 -10.55 34.35 9.37
N MET A 220 -10.12 33.40 10.20
CA MET A 220 -9.44 33.64 11.47
C MET A 220 -8.13 34.43 11.28
N LEU A 221 -7.34 34.10 10.25
CA LEU A 221 -6.14 34.87 9.90
C LEU A 221 -6.46 36.32 9.51
N LYS A 222 -7.59 36.55 8.82
CA LYS A 222 -8.00 37.90 8.36
C LYS A 222 -8.68 38.73 9.43
N SER A 223 -9.45 38.11 10.32
CA SER A 223 -10.17 38.82 11.39
C SER A 223 -9.27 39.14 12.58
N HIS A 224 -8.11 38.47 12.68
CA HIS A 224 -7.16 38.57 13.79
C HIS A 224 -7.75 38.14 15.15
N THR A 225 -8.90 37.47 15.14
CA THR A 225 -9.59 37.03 16.35
C THR A 225 -8.73 36.02 17.11
N PHE A 226 -8.41 36.30 18.38
CA PHE A 226 -7.55 35.45 19.24
C PHE A 226 -6.10 35.28 18.75
N SER A 227 -5.60 36.17 17.91
CA SER A 227 -4.17 36.18 17.57
C SER A 227 -3.32 36.46 18.81
N ASP A 228 -2.34 35.60 19.07
CA ASP A 228 -1.48 35.60 20.26
C ASP A 228 0.01 35.76 19.90
N PHE A 229 0.30 36.06 18.63
CA PHE A 229 1.64 36.28 18.11
C PHE A 229 1.66 37.26 16.94
N GLU A 230 2.72 38.03 16.81
CA GLU A 230 2.92 38.99 15.73
C GLU A 230 4.16 38.67 14.89
N ILE A 231 4.01 38.68 13.57
CA ILE A 231 5.14 38.60 12.63
C ILE A 231 5.32 39.96 11.98
N GLU A 232 6.43 40.64 12.25
CA GLU A 232 6.80 41.92 11.66
C GLU A 232 7.70 41.72 10.43
N VAL A 233 7.32 42.32 9.30
CA VAL A 233 8.06 42.28 8.05
C VAL A 233 8.06 43.68 7.44
N GLY A 234 9.25 44.30 7.34
CA GLY A 234 9.40 45.64 6.77
C GLY A 234 8.50 46.71 7.43
N GLY A 235 8.32 46.64 8.74
CA GLY A 235 7.47 47.56 9.51
C GLY A 235 5.97 47.29 9.44
N ARG A 236 5.53 46.26 8.70
CA ARG A 236 4.14 45.79 8.66
C ARG A 236 3.98 44.57 9.56
N ILE A 237 2.81 44.43 10.17
CA ILE A 237 2.53 43.36 11.13
C ILE A 237 1.52 42.38 10.53
N ILE A 238 1.79 41.08 10.70
CA ILE A 238 0.88 39.97 10.42
C ILE A 238 0.52 39.33 11.77
N PRO A 239 -0.68 39.61 12.31
CA PRO A 239 -1.19 38.90 13.48
C PRO A 239 -1.42 37.43 13.14
N ALA A 240 -0.94 36.53 14.00
CA ALA A 240 -0.97 35.09 13.79
C ALA A 240 -1.22 34.34 15.12
N HIS A 241 -1.37 33.02 15.01
CA HIS A 241 -1.70 32.14 16.11
C HIS A 241 -0.57 31.14 16.31
N ARG A 242 0.00 31.08 17.51
CA ARG A 242 1.14 30.22 17.86
C ARG A 242 0.86 28.75 17.51
N CYS A 243 -0.33 28.27 17.85
CA CYS A 243 -0.73 26.89 17.60
C CYS A 243 -0.74 26.53 16.11
N MET A 244 -1.23 27.43 15.24
CA MET A 244 -1.28 27.21 13.80
C MET A 244 0.12 27.21 13.18
N LEU A 245 0.98 28.14 13.61
CA LEU A 245 2.36 28.22 13.16
C LEU A 245 3.17 26.99 13.58
N ALA A 246 3.10 26.60 14.86
CA ALA A 246 3.81 25.44 15.40
C ALA A 246 3.34 24.12 14.80
N ALA A 247 2.05 23.93 14.57
CA ALA A 247 1.52 22.69 14.01
C ALA A 247 1.99 22.41 12.57
N ARG A 248 2.38 23.46 11.83
CA ARG A 248 2.63 23.39 10.37
C ARG A 248 4.06 23.74 9.97
N SER A 249 4.91 24.09 10.93
CA SER A 249 6.33 24.36 10.73
C SER A 249 7.11 23.94 11.97
N THR A 250 8.06 23.02 11.78
CA THR A 250 8.92 22.54 12.86
C THR A 250 9.84 23.64 13.39
N VAL A 251 10.19 24.63 12.56
CA VAL A 251 10.99 25.79 12.95
C VAL A 251 10.17 26.72 13.85
N PHE A 252 8.93 27.03 13.48
CA PHE A 252 8.03 27.79 14.36
C PHE A 252 7.74 27.02 15.65
N ALA A 253 7.53 25.70 15.59
CA ALA A 253 7.33 24.87 16.78
C ALA A 253 8.53 24.95 17.73
N ALA A 254 9.75 24.76 17.25
CA ALA A 254 10.95 24.85 18.06
C ALA A 254 11.12 26.27 18.66
N MET A 255 10.90 27.31 17.86
CA MET A 255 10.99 28.70 18.31
C MET A 255 9.96 29.02 19.40
N LEU A 256 8.73 28.54 19.28
CA LEU A 256 7.61 28.85 20.17
C LEU A 256 7.52 27.95 21.42
N THR A 257 8.14 26.77 21.39
CA THR A 257 8.13 25.82 22.52
C THR A 257 9.19 26.16 23.57
N HIS A 258 10.28 26.81 23.16
CA HIS A 258 11.33 27.26 24.08
C HIS A 258 11.10 28.71 24.53
N GLN A 259 11.64 29.09 25.69
CA GLN A 259 11.63 30.48 26.21
C GLN A 259 12.57 31.39 25.41
N THR A 260 12.36 31.49 24.11
CA THR A 260 13.07 32.38 23.19
C THR A 260 12.62 33.82 23.40
N HIS A 261 13.44 34.77 22.95
CA HIS A 261 13.14 36.20 23.06
C HIS A 261 11.83 36.54 22.33
N GLU A 262 11.60 35.91 21.18
CA GLU A 262 10.39 36.05 20.36
C GLU A 262 9.14 35.57 21.12
N THR A 263 9.25 34.46 21.86
CA THR A 263 8.15 33.93 22.67
C THR A 263 7.85 34.82 23.88
N GLN A 264 8.85 35.45 24.48
CA GLN A 264 8.65 36.40 25.57
C GLN A 264 8.05 37.73 25.10
N MET A 265 8.48 38.22 23.94
CA MET A 265 8.00 39.47 23.35
C MET A 265 6.67 39.32 22.59
N GLY A 266 6.23 38.08 22.31
CA GLY A 266 5.04 37.81 21.50
C GLY A 266 5.21 38.20 20.03
N ARG A 267 6.44 38.43 19.55
CA ARG A 267 6.74 39.06 18.27
C ARG A 267 7.99 38.49 17.61
N LEU A 268 7.90 38.17 16.33
CA LEU A 268 9.02 37.77 15.46
C LEU A 268 9.25 38.83 14.39
N VAL A 269 10.50 39.29 14.24
CA VAL A 269 10.90 40.22 13.18
C VAL A 269 11.60 39.45 12.06
N ILE A 270 11.13 39.60 10.83
CA ILE A 270 11.72 38.97 9.64
C ILE A 270 12.20 40.09 8.69
N PRO A 271 13.51 40.39 8.65
CA PRO A 271 14.04 41.47 7.82
C PRO A 271 14.37 41.03 6.39
N ASP A 272 14.57 39.73 6.14
CA ASP A 272 15.20 39.24 4.91
C ASP A 272 14.22 38.98 3.74
N PHE A 273 12.93 39.27 3.91
CA PHE A 273 11.91 38.93 2.92
C PHE A 273 10.85 40.01 2.78
N ASP A 274 10.28 40.10 1.57
CA ASP A 274 9.14 40.98 1.31
C ASP A 274 7.89 40.53 2.07
N PHE A 275 7.07 41.51 2.47
CA PHE A 275 5.83 41.28 3.20
C PHE A 275 4.91 40.31 2.46
N GLU A 276 4.84 40.41 1.14
CA GLU A 276 3.98 39.60 0.28
C GLU A 276 4.39 38.12 0.30
N VAL A 277 5.69 37.82 0.41
CA VAL A 277 6.24 36.45 0.48
C VAL A 277 5.89 35.82 1.83
N ILE A 278 6.13 36.53 2.93
CA ILE A 278 5.79 36.05 4.27
C ILE A 278 4.29 35.91 4.44
N SER A 279 3.50 36.83 3.88
CA SER A 279 2.05 36.77 3.90
C SER A 279 1.51 35.51 3.21
N GLU A 280 2.06 35.14 2.04
CA GLU A 280 1.69 33.88 1.37
C GLU A 280 2.18 32.64 2.12
N LEU A 281 3.35 32.68 2.78
CA LEU A 281 3.81 31.59 3.66
C LEU A 281 2.84 31.36 4.83
N VAL A 282 2.49 32.44 5.55
CA VAL A 282 1.56 32.35 6.69
C VAL A 282 0.18 31.92 6.20
N ARG A 283 -0.31 32.47 5.10
CA ARG A 283 -1.57 32.02 4.48
C ARG A 283 -1.53 30.54 4.12
N PHE A 284 -0.41 30.03 3.59
CA PHE A 284 -0.25 28.63 3.26
C PHE A 284 -0.28 27.75 4.51
N ILE A 285 0.33 28.19 5.61
CA ILE A 285 0.26 27.51 6.91
C ILE A 285 -1.20 27.31 7.34
N TYR A 286 -2.05 28.32 7.19
CA TYR A 286 -3.46 28.27 7.60
C TYR A 286 -4.35 27.46 6.65
N THR A 287 -4.03 27.43 5.36
CA THR A 287 -5.00 27.00 4.33
C THR A 287 -4.52 25.89 3.41
N GLY A 288 -3.21 25.62 3.36
CA GLY A 288 -2.58 24.77 2.35
C GLY A 288 -2.68 25.31 0.91
N ARG A 289 -3.13 26.57 0.74
CA ARG A 289 -3.32 27.23 -0.57
C ARG A 289 -2.33 28.39 -0.70
N CYS A 290 -1.76 28.54 -1.89
CA CYS A 290 -0.91 29.68 -2.26
C CYS A 290 -1.46 30.28 -3.56
N ARG A 291 -1.80 31.58 -3.54
CA ARG A 291 -2.44 32.26 -4.68
C ARG A 291 -1.41 32.74 -5.70
N ARG A 292 -0.27 33.22 -5.20
CA ARG A 292 0.79 33.85 -6.00
C ARG A 292 1.99 32.93 -6.23
N LEU A 293 1.74 31.62 -6.21
CA LEU A 293 2.80 30.61 -6.28
C LEU A 293 3.70 30.77 -7.51
N LYS A 294 3.14 31.12 -8.68
CA LYS A 294 3.93 31.31 -9.91
C LYS A 294 4.84 32.54 -9.83
N GLU A 295 4.29 33.65 -9.36
CA GLU A 295 4.98 34.94 -9.28
C GLU A 295 6.10 34.96 -8.24
N LEU A 296 5.85 34.34 -7.08
CA LEU A 296 6.76 34.37 -5.93
C LEU A 296 7.51 33.05 -5.72
N SER A 297 7.50 32.15 -6.72
CA SER A 297 8.00 30.77 -6.60
C SER A 297 9.46 30.68 -6.10
N HIS A 298 10.31 31.61 -6.52
CA HIS A 298 11.69 31.71 -6.06
C HIS A 298 11.77 31.98 -4.54
N ASP A 299 11.26 33.12 -4.10
CA ASP A 299 11.39 33.54 -2.70
C ASP A 299 10.54 32.66 -1.76
N LEU A 300 9.43 32.12 -2.26
CA LEU A 300 8.63 31.13 -1.54
C LEU A 300 9.37 29.81 -1.34
N LEU A 301 10.21 29.38 -2.28
CA LEU A 301 11.07 28.20 -2.09
C LEU A 301 12.07 28.45 -0.96
N VAL A 302 12.76 29.60 -1.00
CA VAL A 302 13.76 29.98 0.00
C VAL A 302 13.14 30.05 1.40
N VAL A 303 12.00 30.73 1.52
CA VAL A 303 11.33 30.92 2.81
C VAL A 303 10.69 29.62 3.32
N ALA A 304 10.14 28.79 2.42
CA ALA A 304 9.57 27.49 2.79
C ALA A 304 10.66 26.52 3.29
N ASP A 305 11.86 26.59 2.75
CA ASP A 305 13.01 25.84 3.26
C ASP A 305 13.47 26.39 4.62
N LYS A 306 13.60 27.72 4.77
CA LYS A 306 13.98 28.39 6.03
C LYS A 306 13.05 28.01 7.19
N TYR A 307 11.74 27.95 6.96
CA TYR A 307 10.75 27.57 7.98
C TYR A 307 10.27 26.11 7.89
N ARG A 308 10.93 25.27 7.07
CA ARG A 308 10.63 23.83 6.93
C ARG A 308 9.17 23.50 6.61
N VAL A 309 8.54 24.28 5.73
CA VAL A 309 7.20 24.02 5.18
C VAL A 309 7.33 23.22 3.89
N LEU A 310 7.57 21.91 4.03
CA LEU A 310 7.98 21.02 2.92
C LEU A 310 6.97 20.99 1.76
N ASP A 311 5.67 20.99 2.05
CA ASP A 311 4.62 20.95 1.02
C ASP A 311 4.67 22.17 0.09
N LEU A 312 4.97 23.35 0.64
CA LEU A 312 5.10 24.58 -0.13
C LEU A 312 6.39 24.56 -0.95
N LYS A 313 7.50 24.10 -0.36
CA LYS A 313 8.79 23.93 -1.04
C LYS A 313 8.66 23.04 -2.28
N ILE A 314 8.07 21.84 -2.14
CA ILE A 314 7.85 20.90 -3.26
C ILE A 314 7.00 21.54 -4.38
N ARG A 315 5.98 22.31 -4.02
CA ARG A 315 5.15 23.01 -5.02
C ARG A 315 5.94 24.08 -5.76
N CYS A 316 6.80 24.84 -5.07
CA CYS A 316 7.70 25.81 -5.69
C CYS A 316 8.70 25.13 -6.63
N GLU A 317 9.30 24.01 -6.22
CA GLU A 317 10.22 23.21 -7.06
C GLU A 317 9.59 22.82 -8.39
N ARG A 318 8.33 22.35 -8.37
CA ARG A 318 7.61 21.96 -9.59
C ARG A 318 7.32 23.15 -10.50
N VAL A 319 6.96 24.29 -9.93
CA VAL A 319 6.71 25.51 -10.72
C VAL A 319 7.99 26.00 -11.38
N LEU A 320 9.09 26.04 -10.62
CA LEU A 320 10.40 26.47 -11.12
C LEU A 320 10.97 25.50 -12.18
N ALA A 321 10.76 24.19 -12.00
CA ALA A 321 11.17 23.19 -12.98
C ALA A 321 10.43 23.36 -14.31
N ASN A 322 9.14 23.74 -14.26
CA ASN A 322 8.35 24.02 -15.46
C ASN A 322 8.67 25.38 -16.10
N SER A 323 9.41 26.27 -15.42
CA SER A 323 9.85 27.55 -15.96
C SER A 323 11.32 27.55 -16.42
N LEU A 324 11.95 26.38 -16.53
CA LEU A 324 13.33 26.26 -17.01
C LEU A 324 13.45 26.77 -18.45
N THR A 325 14.38 27.70 -18.65
CA THR A 325 14.81 28.24 -19.95
C THR A 325 16.33 28.18 -20.03
N VAL A 326 16.87 28.40 -21.23
CA VAL A 326 18.32 28.41 -21.46
C VAL A 326 19.00 29.48 -20.59
N GLU A 327 18.35 30.62 -20.41
CA GLU A 327 18.87 31.78 -19.69
C GLU A 327 18.87 31.58 -18.18
N ASN A 328 17.87 30.90 -17.61
CA ASN A 328 17.70 30.78 -16.16
C ASN A 328 18.15 29.42 -15.57
N ALA A 329 18.51 28.45 -16.42
CA ALA A 329 18.83 27.09 -15.97
C ALA A 329 20.00 27.03 -14.97
N CYS A 330 21.05 27.85 -15.18
CA CYS A 330 22.20 27.89 -14.29
C CYS A 330 21.84 28.47 -12.92
N ASP A 331 21.07 29.56 -12.90
CA ASP A 331 20.64 30.22 -11.66
C ASP A 331 19.73 29.29 -10.86
N LEU A 332 18.75 28.66 -11.52
CA LEU A 332 17.84 27.71 -10.89
C LEU A 332 18.56 26.46 -10.37
N LEU A 333 19.63 26.01 -11.02
CA LEU A 333 20.48 24.93 -10.50
C LEU A 333 21.17 25.33 -9.19
N VAL A 334 21.73 26.54 -9.13
CA VAL A 334 22.37 27.08 -7.92
C VAL A 334 21.36 27.19 -6.78
N ILE A 335 20.16 27.70 -7.07
CA ILE A 335 19.06 27.81 -6.09
C ILE A 335 18.66 26.42 -5.60
N ALA A 336 18.50 25.47 -6.51
CA ALA A 336 18.10 24.12 -6.18
C ALA A 336 19.10 23.41 -5.27
N ASP A 337 20.39 23.59 -5.54
CA ASP A 337 21.47 23.06 -4.71
C ASP A 337 21.50 23.73 -3.32
N THR A 338 21.48 25.05 -3.29
CA THR A 338 21.58 25.86 -2.07
C THR A 338 20.44 25.56 -1.09
N HIS A 339 19.25 25.30 -1.60
CA HIS A 339 18.07 24.98 -0.78
C HIS A 339 17.75 23.49 -0.74
N SER A 340 18.64 22.60 -1.18
CA SER A 340 18.40 21.14 -1.19
C SER A 340 17.04 20.78 -1.80
N ALA A 341 16.72 21.41 -2.92
CA ALA A 341 15.51 21.22 -3.71
C ALA A 341 15.79 20.17 -4.81
N SER A 342 15.75 18.90 -4.40
CA SER A 342 16.23 17.77 -5.21
C SER A 342 15.48 17.60 -6.53
N TYR A 343 14.16 17.84 -6.54
CA TYR A 343 13.37 17.68 -7.76
C TYR A 343 13.71 18.75 -8.79
N LEU A 344 13.84 20.01 -8.34
CA LEU A 344 14.27 21.10 -9.20
C LEU A 344 15.70 20.87 -9.72
N LYS A 345 16.60 20.40 -8.85
CA LYS A 345 18.01 20.11 -9.21
C LYS A 345 18.10 19.05 -10.30
N GLU A 346 17.38 17.94 -10.15
CA GLU A 346 17.32 16.88 -11.16
C GLU A 346 16.80 17.41 -12.50
N LYS A 347 15.70 18.16 -12.49
CA LYS A 347 15.11 18.71 -13.72
C LYS A 347 15.98 19.77 -14.39
N ALA A 348 16.67 20.61 -13.62
CA ALA A 348 17.63 21.55 -14.13
C ALA A 348 18.79 20.84 -14.82
N LEU A 349 19.37 19.80 -14.19
CA LEU A 349 20.45 19.00 -14.80
C LEU A 349 20.01 18.30 -16.10
N ASP A 350 18.82 17.68 -16.10
CA ASP A 350 18.24 17.06 -17.30
C ASP A 350 18.04 18.07 -18.44
N PHE A 351 17.53 19.26 -18.12
CA PHE A 351 17.31 20.33 -19.10
C PHE A 351 18.65 20.86 -19.64
N MET A 352 19.63 21.03 -18.76
CA MET A 352 20.98 21.46 -19.14
C MET A 352 21.64 20.45 -20.09
N HIS A 353 21.47 19.16 -19.84
CA HIS A 353 21.96 18.10 -20.72
C HIS A 353 21.34 18.13 -22.12
N GLN A 354 20.06 18.49 -22.23
CA GLN A 354 19.39 18.57 -23.54
C GLN A 354 19.78 19.83 -24.34
N ASN A 355 20.29 20.86 -23.67
CA ASN A 355 20.54 22.18 -24.27
C ASN A 355 21.99 22.67 -24.09
N VAL A 356 22.95 21.76 -23.89
CA VAL A 356 24.37 22.07 -23.58
C VAL A 356 24.96 23.15 -24.48
N SER A 357 24.79 23.02 -25.80
CA SER A 357 25.38 23.95 -26.78
C SER A 357 24.85 25.38 -26.69
N GLN A 358 23.64 25.57 -26.15
CA GLN A 358 23.03 26.89 -25.95
C GLN A 358 23.32 27.44 -24.56
N ILE A 359 23.46 26.56 -23.56
CA ILE A 359 23.69 26.97 -22.17
C ILE A 359 25.14 27.37 -21.96
N THR A 360 26.10 26.68 -22.58
CA THR A 360 27.53 27.00 -22.44
C THR A 360 27.92 28.37 -23.01
N THR A 361 27.05 28.98 -23.82
CA THR A 361 27.25 30.33 -24.37
C THR A 361 26.55 31.42 -23.53
N THR A 362 25.81 31.06 -22.47
CA THR A 362 25.12 32.01 -21.60
C THR A 362 26.07 32.63 -20.58
N GLN A 363 25.74 33.84 -20.14
CA GLN A 363 26.45 34.48 -19.02
C GLN A 363 26.30 33.68 -17.71
N GLY A 364 25.14 33.04 -17.48
CA GLY A 364 24.89 32.21 -16.31
C GLY A 364 25.86 31.03 -16.22
N TRP A 365 26.23 30.43 -17.34
CA TRP A 365 27.24 29.37 -17.38
C TRP A 365 28.64 29.88 -17.02
N THR A 366 29.03 31.03 -17.54
CA THR A 366 30.31 31.69 -17.19
C THR A 366 30.38 32.01 -15.69
N LEU A 367 29.28 32.46 -15.09
CA LEU A 367 29.21 32.71 -13.65
C LEU A 367 29.30 31.39 -12.85
N LEU A 368 28.58 30.34 -13.28
CA LEU A 368 28.64 29.02 -12.65
C LEU A 368 30.07 28.44 -12.66
N LEU A 369 30.78 28.58 -13.79
CA LEU A 369 32.19 28.19 -13.95
C LEU A 369 33.12 28.88 -12.96
N ASN A 370 32.91 30.18 -12.73
CA ASN A 370 33.79 30.98 -11.89
C ASN A 370 33.46 30.90 -10.41
N GLN A 371 32.19 30.68 -10.05
CA GLN A 371 31.72 30.81 -8.67
C GLN A 371 31.34 29.48 -7.99
N ARG A 372 31.02 28.42 -8.75
CA ARG A 372 30.53 27.13 -8.20
C ARG A 372 31.09 25.93 -8.99
N GLN A 373 32.41 25.75 -8.95
CA GLN A 373 33.13 24.69 -9.70
C GLN A 373 32.67 23.26 -9.37
N GLU A 374 32.19 23.02 -8.15
CA GLU A 374 31.62 21.74 -7.72
C GLU A 374 30.34 21.39 -8.50
N LEU A 375 29.47 22.37 -8.73
CA LEU A 375 28.23 22.18 -9.51
C LEU A 375 28.52 21.95 -10.99
N VAL A 376 29.56 22.60 -11.53
CA VAL A 376 30.03 22.34 -12.90
C VAL A 376 30.46 20.89 -13.04
N THR A 377 31.20 20.38 -12.06
CA THR A 377 31.63 18.98 -12.03
C THR A 377 30.43 18.05 -12.03
N GLU A 378 29.40 18.35 -11.24
CA GLU A 378 28.15 17.58 -11.21
C GLU A 378 27.38 17.64 -12.54
N VAL A 379 27.31 18.81 -13.18
CA VAL A 379 26.73 18.99 -14.52
C VAL A 379 27.47 18.12 -15.54
N VAL A 380 28.81 18.17 -15.55
CA VAL A 380 29.65 17.36 -16.46
C VAL A 380 29.51 15.86 -16.18
N GLN A 381 29.47 15.46 -14.91
CA GLN A 381 29.23 14.07 -14.52
C GLN A 381 27.84 13.59 -14.95
N SER A 382 26.82 14.45 -14.91
CA SER A 382 25.48 14.12 -15.37
C SER A 382 25.47 13.76 -16.86
N PHE A 383 26.31 14.41 -17.66
CA PHE A 383 26.50 14.07 -19.09
C PHE A 383 27.13 12.68 -19.29
N GLY A 384 28.04 12.26 -18.39
CA GLY A 384 28.70 10.95 -18.44
C GLY A 384 27.81 9.77 -18.02
N LYS A 385 26.84 10.00 -17.13
CA LYS A 385 25.95 8.95 -16.59
C LYS A 385 24.98 8.37 -17.64
N VAL A 386 24.61 9.13 -18.68
CA VAL A 386 23.73 8.66 -19.77
C VAL A 386 24.50 7.92 -20.88
N SER A 387 25.78 8.25 -21.12
CA SER A 387 26.63 7.54 -22.10
C SER A 387 26.81 6.04 -21.77
N LYS A 388 26.78 5.66 -20.49
CA LYS A 388 26.80 4.24 -20.08
C LYS A 388 25.52 3.47 -20.38
N ARG A 389 24.37 4.14 -20.54
CA ARG A 389 23.12 3.50 -21.00
C ARG A 389 23.13 3.23 -22.51
N LYS A 390 23.88 4.02 -23.29
CA LYS A 390 24.06 3.78 -24.75
C LYS A 390 25.17 2.75 -25.06
N SER A 391 26.17 2.61 -24.20
CA SER A 391 27.31 1.70 -24.44
C SER A 391 27.03 0.21 -24.21
N HIS A 392 25.92 -0.16 -23.57
CA HIS A 392 25.49 -1.57 -23.44
C HIS A 392 24.66 -2.08 -24.63
N PHE A 393 24.21 -1.19 -25.53
CA PHE A 393 23.46 -1.57 -26.73
C PHE A 393 24.31 -1.57 -28.02
N ALA A 394 25.59 -1.18 -27.92
CA ALA A 394 26.48 -0.99 -29.06
C ALA A 394 27.59 -2.06 -29.18
N SER A 395 27.41 -3.23 -28.55
CA SER A 395 28.37 -4.35 -28.66
C SER A 395 27.74 -5.59 -29.29
N GLU A 396 27.03 -5.43 -30.40
CA GLU A 396 26.72 -6.54 -31.33
C GLU A 396 26.29 -5.94 -32.68
N ASN A 397 27.29 -5.71 -33.55
CA ASN A 397 27.22 -5.48 -35.01
C ASN A 397 28.17 -4.37 -35.47
N GLN A 398 29.47 -4.61 -35.31
CA GLN A 398 30.49 -3.98 -36.16
C GLN A 398 31.52 -5.03 -36.60
N LYS A 399 31.08 -5.92 -37.48
CA LYS A 399 31.94 -6.57 -38.48
C LYS A 399 31.13 -6.79 -39.75
N GLU A 400 30.89 -5.70 -40.49
CA GLU A 400 30.87 -5.67 -41.96
C GLU A 400 30.45 -4.28 -42.44
N LYS A 401 31.01 -3.87 -43.59
CA LYS A 401 30.80 -2.59 -44.30
C LYS A 401 31.61 -1.38 -43.79
N ARG A 402 32.94 -1.51 -43.91
CA ARG A 402 33.75 -0.43 -44.50
C ARG A 402 33.65 -0.51 -46.04
N LYS A 403 33.66 0.66 -46.70
CA LYS A 403 33.56 0.95 -48.16
C LYS A 403 32.09 1.00 -48.60
N GLU A 404 31.48 2.14 -48.89
CA GLU A 404 31.68 3.08 -50.01
C GLU A 404 30.53 4.12 -49.83
N ILE A 405 30.64 5.45 -49.85
CA ILE A 405 30.94 6.36 -50.96
C ILE A 405 30.97 7.80 -50.40
N HIS A 406 31.98 8.55 -50.79
CA HIS A 406 32.02 10.02 -50.80
C HIS A 406 31.00 10.57 -51.82
N HIS A 407 30.12 11.51 -51.44
CA HIS A 407 30.13 12.92 -51.90
C HIS A 407 28.81 13.67 -51.62
N ARG A 408 29.02 14.93 -51.21
CA ARG A 408 28.24 16.17 -51.43
C ARG A 408 27.17 16.66 -50.45
N ASN A 409 27.40 17.94 -50.12
CA ASN A 409 26.57 19.01 -49.54
C ASN A 409 26.43 18.93 -48.01
N GLY A 410 26.99 19.82 -47.19
CA GLY A 410 27.43 21.19 -47.42
C GLY A 410 26.35 22.16 -46.95
N ASP A 411 26.34 22.47 -45.65
CA ASP A 411 25.92 23.78 -45.14
C ASP A 411 26.55 24.06 -43.77
N ARG A 412 27.05 25.29 -43.63
CA ARG A 412 27.97 25.78 -42.60
C ARG A 412 27.24 26.05 -41.28
N LYS A 413 27.75 25.50 -40.17
CA LYS A 413 27.65 26.09 -38.82
C LYS A 413 29.06 26.14 -38.23
N LEU A 414 29.41 27.30 -37.67
CA LEU A 414 30.73 27.63 -37.16
C LEU A 414 31.30 26.51 -36.29
N LYS A 415 32.47 26.00 -36.67
CA LYS A 415 33.28 25.09 -35.86
C LYS A 415 34.38 25.91 -35.19
N MET A 416 34.44 25.81 -33.86
CA MET A 416 35.58 26.15 -33.03
C MET A 416 36.82 25.48 -33.61
N SER A 417 37.95 26.18 -33.65
CA SER A 417 39.17 25.66 -34.28
C SER A 417 39.75 24.51 -33.47
N ASP A 418 40.37 23.53 -34.12
CA ASP A 418 41.00 22.39 -33.45
C ASP A 418 42.11 22.85 -32.47
N GLU A 419 42.70 24.04 -32.69
CA GLU A 419 43.66 24.69 -31.79
C GLU A 419 43.04 25.18 -30.46
N GLU A 420 41.81 25.68 -30.48
CA GLU A 420 41.08 26.04 -29.25
C GLU A 420 40.67 24.79 -28.46
N MET A 421 40.35 23.69 -29.16
CA MET A 421 40.02 22.41 -28.55
C MET A 421 41.24 21.78 -27.87
N ASP A 422 42.41 21.87 -28.49
CA ASP A 422 43.68 21.37 -27.94
C ASP A 422 44.16 22.19 -26.73
N SER A 423 43.94 23.51 -26.73
CA SER A 423 44.22 24.36 -25.56
C SER A 423 43.31 24.05 -24.37
N ILE A 424 42.03 23.74 -24.63
CA ILE A 424 41.08 23.32 -23.58
C ILE A 424 41.47 21.93 -23.05
N LEU A 425 41.85 21.00 -23.92
CA LEU A 425 42.30 19.66 -23.53
C LEU A 425 43.62 19.66 -22.75
N ALA A 426 44.52 20.60 -23.04
CA ALA A 426 45.76 20.80 -22.28
C ALA A 426 45.48 21.30 -20.85
N ASN A 427 44.61 22.30 -20.70
CA ASN A 427 44.16 22.76 -19.38
C ASN A 427 43.42 21.67 -18.59
N PHE A 428 42.69 20.79 -19.29
CA PHE A 428 42.04 19.63 -18.68
C PHE A 428 43.04 18.62 -18.12
N LYS A 429 44.21 18.42 -18.77
CA LYS A 429 45.26 17.53 -18.27
C LYS A 429 45.91 18.05 -16.99
N ASP A 430 46.19 19.34 -16.92
CA ASP A 430 46.77 19.97 -15.72
C ASP A 430 45.81 19.95 -14.54
N VAL A 431 44.50 20.15 -14.77
CA VAL A 431 43.47 19.99 -13.73
C VAL A 431 43.33 18.53 -13.31
N GLN A 432 43.43 17.57 -14.25
CA GLN A 432 43.37 16.15 -13.95
C GLN A 432 44.56 15.67 -13.10
N GLU A 433 45.75 16.20 -13.34
CA GLU A 433 46.97 15.90 -12.56
C GLU A 433 46.91 16.54 -11.17
N ASN A 434 46.46 17.80 -11.05
CA ASN A 434 46.25 18.46 -9.75
C ASN A 434 45.13 17.82 -8.92
N MET A 435 44.03 17.40 -9.56
CA MET A 435 42.96 16.64 -8.89
C MET A 435 43.44 15.25 -8.45
N MET A 436 44.32 14.60 -9.22
CA MET A 436 44.93 13.32 -8.82
C MET A 436 45.89 13.47 -7.63
N GLU A 437 46.47 14.65 -7.38
CA GLU A 437 47.22 14.93 -6.15
C GLU A 437 46.30 15.20 -4.96
N LEU A 438 45.25 16.02 -5.11
CA LEU A 438 44.27 16.28 -4.05
C LEU A 438 43.49 15.01 -3.64
N TRP A 439 43.19 14.14 -4.60
CA TRP A 439 42.55 12.85 -4.34
C TRP A 439 43.46 11.87 -3.60
N LYS A 440 44.79 11.99 -3.68
CA LYS A 440 45.69 11.14 -2.89
C LYS A 440 45.61 11.49 -1.39
N GLU A 441 45.37 12.74 -1.04
CA GLU A 441 45.17 13.17 0.35
C GLU A 441 43.79 12.78 0.88
N GLU A 442 42.71 12.92 0.09
CA GLU A 442 41.37 12.48 0.50
C GLU A 442 41.23 10.95 0.56
N ILE A 443 41.80 10.20 -0.39
CA ILE A 443 41.82 8.73 -0.36
C ILE A 443 42.64 8.22 0.82
N ALA A 444 43.67 8.95 1.26
CA ALA A 444 44.41 8.62 2.47
C ALA A 444 43.54 8.69 3.74
N SER A 445 42.49 9.54 3.74
CA SER A 445 41.52 9.66 4.85
C SER A 445 40.29 8.75 4.73
N ALA A 446 40.02 8.18 3.54
CA ALA A 446 38.87 7.35 3.28
C ALA A 446 39.13 5.88 3.64
N ARG A 447 38.45 5.38 4.67
CA ARG A 447 38.54 3.98 5.08
C ARG A 447 37.95 3.05 4.01
N MET A 448 38.79 2.41 3.20
CA MET A 448 38.35 1.39 2.24
C MET A 448 37.91 0.11 2.96
N GLN A 449 36.64 -0.25 2.81
CA GLN A 449 36.11 -1.54 3.24
C GLN A 449 35.83 -2.44 2.01
N LYS A 450 36.36 -3.66 2.03
CA LYS A 450 36.17 -4.62 0.93
C LYS A 450 34.98 -5.52 1.23
N LEU A 451 33.97 -5.50 0.37
CA LEU A 451 32.82 -6.40 0.47
C LEU A 451 33.09 -7.70 -0.29
N LYS A 452 32.93 -8.85 0.38
CA LYS A 452 33.04 -10.19 -0.20
C LYS A 452 31.74 -10.95 0.00
N LEU A 453 31.31 -11.75 -0.98
CA LEU A 453 30.17 -12.65 -0.78
C LEU A 453 30.56 -13.75 0.21
N SER A 454 29.63 -14.14 1.10
CA SER A 454 29.84 -15.29 1.99
C SER A 454 30.14 -16.54 1.17
N GLN A 455 30.97 -17.44 1.71
CA GLN A 455 31.21 -18.75 1.10
C GLN A 455 30.85 -19.86 2.09
N PRO A 456 29.79 -20.66 1.84
CA PRO A 456 28.93 -20.62 0.66
C PRO A 456 27.96 -19.42 0.65
N TYR A 457 27.74 -18.83 -0.53
CA TYR A 457 26.72 -17.80 -0.70
C TYR A 457 25.38 -18.48 -0.84
N ARG A 458 24.45 -18.19 0.08
CA ARG A 458 23.12 -18.79 0.09
C ARG A 458 22.06 -17.70 -0.13
N PRO A 459 21.71 -17.39 -1.39
CA PRO A 459 20.67 -16.41 -1.67
C PRO A 459 19.36 -16.84 -1.01
N GLN A 460 18.57 -15.87 -0.54
CA GLN A 460 17.26 -16.08 0.13
C GLN A 460 17.31 -16.78 1.50
N SER A 461 18.49 -16.90 2.11
CA SER A 461 18.59 -17.47 3.48
C SER A 461 17.97 -16.57 4.55
N TYR A 462 17.83 -15.28 4.26
CA TYR A 462 17.22 -14.30 5.15
C TYR A 462 16.11 -13.56 4.41
N LYS A 463 15.06 -13.20 5.15
CA LYS A 463 14.01 -12.28 4.73
C LYS A 463 13.92 -11.13 5.73
N LEU A 464 13.56 -9.95 5.25
CA LEU A 464 13.21 -8.82 6.11
C LEU A 464 11.74 -8.95 6.47
N VAL A 465 11.44 -8.85 7.76
CA VAL A 465 10.08 -8.88 8.30
C VAL A 465 9.86 -7.59 9.07
N GLU A 466 8.79 -6.88 8.74
CA GLU A 466 8.32 -5.73 9.50
C GLU A 466 7.85 -6.17 10.89
N LEU A 467 8.26 -5.44 11.93
CA LEU A 467 7.82 -5.70 13.30
C LEU A 467 7.16 -4.44 13.86
N PRO A 468 5.83 -4.42 14.03
CA PRO A 468 5.12 -3.36 14.73
C PRO A 468 5.62 -3.25 16.17
N GLU A 469 5.45 -2.09 16.82
CA GLU A 469 6.00 -1.84 18.16
C GLU A 469 5.61 -2.91 19.20
N ASN A 470 4.35 -3.37 19.18
CA ASN A 470 3.87 -4.45 20.05
C ASN A 470 4.62 -5.76 19.81
N LEU A 471 4.74 -6.17 18.55
CA LEU A 471 5.43 -7.40 18.16
C LEU A 471 6.92 -7.31 18.49
N LEU A 472 7.54 -6.14 18.26
CA LEU A 472 8.93 -5.87 18.61
C LEU A 472 9.16 -5.95 20.13
N ALA A 473 8.25 -5.40 20.95
CA ALA A 473 8.35 -5.46 22.40
C ALA A 473 8.31 -6.91 22.92
N GLN A 474 7.46 -7.75 22.33
CA GLN A 474 7.37 -9.18 22.66
C GLN A 474 8.61 -9.97 22.23
N VAL A 475 9.15 -9.69 21.05
CA VAL A 475 10.42 -10.28 20.61
C VAL A 475 11.56 -9.89 21.55
N LYS A 476 11.62 -8.61 21.96
CA LYS A 476 12.64 -8.10 22.89
C LYS A 476 12.52 -8.70 24.30
N SER A 477 11.30 -9.04 24.74
CA SER A 477 11.10 -9.70 26.03
C SER A 477 11.43 -11.21 26.01
N GLY A 478 11.81 -11.74 24.84
CA GLY A 478 12.16 -13.15 24.67
C GLY A 478 10.96 -14.08 24.47
N GLN A 479 9.77 -13.53 24.17
CA GLN A 479 8.62 -14.35 23.81
C GLN A 479 8.85 -15.06 22.46
N LYS A 480 8.31 -16.27 22.34
CA LYS A 480 8.40 -17.06 21.10
C LYS A 480 7.39 -16.55 20.08
N LEU A 481 7.85 -16.39 18.84
CA LEU A 481 7.01 -16.15 17.68
C LEU A 481 6.75 -17.48 16.96
N TYR A 482 5.53 -17.66 16.46
CA TYR A 482 5.18 -18.83 15.65
C TYR A 482 4.69 -18.37 14.28
N ILE A 483 5.28 -18.92 13.22
CA ILE A 483 4.75 -18.77 11.86
C ILE A 483 3.78 -19.91 11.59
N ARG A 484 2.54 -19.58 11.26
CA ARG A 484 1.42 -20.51 11.06
C ARG A 484 0.84 -20.37 9.66
N GLY A 485 0.30 -21.46 9.14
CA GLY A 485 -0.28 -21.54 7.80
C GLY A 485 0.04 -22.87 7.14
N LYS A 486 -0.84 -23.33 6.25
CA LYS A 486 -0.56 -24.51 5.41
C LYS A 486 0.36 -24.11 4.26
N PRO A 487 1.09 -25.05 3.63
CA PRO A 487 2.07 -24.74 2.57
C PRO A 487 1.52 -23.93 1.38
N ASN A 488 0.21 -24.02 1.10
CA ASN A 488 -0.45 -23.34 -0.01
C ASN A 488 -1.37 -22.19 0.44
N ASP A 489 -1.46 -21.93 1.74
CA ASP A 489 -2.31 -20.90 2.31
C ASP A 489 -1.47 -19.66 2.68
N LYS A 490 -2.16 -18.58 3.06
CA LYS A 490 -1.53 -17.40 3.65
C LYS A 490 -0.72 -17.75 4.90
N ALA A 491 0.36 -17.03 5.13
CA ALA A 491 1.21 -17.18 6.31
C ALA A 491 0.86 -16.13 7.36
N TYR A 492 0.96 -16.51 8.63
CA TYR A 492 0.61 -15.67 9.77
C TYR A 492 1.71 -15.75 10.82
N ILE A 493 2.03 -14.63 11.48
CA ILE A 493 2.78 -14.61 12.73
C ILE A 493 1.77 -14.57 13.86
N SER A 494 1.79 -15.58 14.73
CA SER A 494 1.03 -15.58 15.97
C SER A 494 1.97 -15.41 17.15
N VAL A 495 1.57 -14.57 18.09
CA VAL A 495 2.16 -14.44 19.41
C VAL A 495 1.19 -14.95 20.47
N LEU A 496 1.38 -14.61 21.75
CA LEU A 496 0.52 -15.11 22.82
C LEU A 496 -0.93 -14.61 22.68
N ASN A 497 -1.10 -13.34 22.31
CA ASN A 497 -2.39 -12.63 22.32
C ASN A 497 -2.78 -11.97 20.99
N GLU A 498 -1.87 -11.91 20.01
CA GLU A 498 -2.07 -11.22 18.73
C GLU A 498 -1.70 -12.13 17.56
N THR A 499 -2.29 -11.86 16.40
CA THR A 499 -1.99 -12.55 15.15
C THR A 499 -1.87 -11.54 14.02
N TYR A 500 -0.85 -11.70 13.19
CA TYR A 500 -0.54 -10.84 12.06
C TYR A 500 -0.45 -11.66 10.78
N GLU A 501 -1.14 -11.27 9.72
CA GLU A 501 -0.94 -11.81 8.37
C GLU A 501 0.39 -11.31 7.79
N LEU A 502 1.17 -12.21 7.19
CA LEU A 502 2.38 -11.88 6.46
C LEU A 502 2.07 -11.66 4.98
N VAL A 503 2.38 -10.45 4.48
CA VAL A 503 2.21 -10.08 3.08
C VAL A 503 3.57 -9.72 2.49
N GLU A 504 3.98 -10.41 1.43
CA GLU A 504 5.22 -10.09 0.73
C GLU A 504 5.01 -8.90 -0.20
N GLN A 505 5.69 -7.79 0.08
CA GLN A 505 5.70 -6.61 -0.77
C GLN A 505 6.99 -6.57 -1.57
N ASN A 506 6.84 -6.70 -2.89
CA ASN A 506 7.92 -6.41 -3.82
C ASN A 506 7.96 -4.91 -4.05
N HIS A 507 9.03 -4.25 -3.61
CA HIS A 507 9.25 -2.86 -4.02
C HIS A 507 9.53 -2.86 -5.53
N ALA A 508 8.55 -2.43 -6.32
CA ALA A 508 8.65 -2.33 -7.78
C ALA A 508 9.56 -1.16 -8.23
N GLY A 509 10.67 -0.90 -7.53
CA GLY A 509 11.59 0.20 -7.79
C GLY A 509 13.01 -0.09 -7.28
N SER A 510 13.84 -0.66 -8.15
CA SER A 510 15.32 -0.62 -8.24
C SER A 510 16.24 -0.81 -7.00
N SER A 511 15.75 -0.95 -5.77
CA SER A 511 16.60 -1.01 -4.57
C SER A 511 16.81 -2.45 -4.09
N THR A 512 18.07 -2.90 -4.00
CA THR A 512 18.46 -4.19 -3.41
C THR A 512 19.10 -3.94 -2.06
N PHE A 513 18.59 -4.56 -1.01
CA PHE A 513 19.17 -4.48 0.34
C PHE A 513 20.30 -5.50 0.47
N LEU A 514 21.48 -5.04 0.89
CA LEU A 514 22.61 -5.91 1.22
C LEU A 514 22.63 -6.16 2.73
N ILE A 515 22.52 -7.42 3.14
CA ILE A 515 22.75 -7.80 4.53
C ILE A 515 24.21 -8.19 4.66
N CYS A 516 24.94 -7.36 5.40
CA CYS A 516 26.39 -7.50 5.60
C CYS A 516 26.71 -7.78 7.06
N GLU A 517 27.60 -8.72 7.32
CA GLU A 517 28.23 -8.89 8.62
C GLU A 517 29.35 -7.86 8.82
N ASN A 518 29.40 -7.28 10.03
CA ASN A 518 30.44 -6.35 10.48
C ASN A 518 30.61 -5.11 9.59
N LEU A 519 29.52 -4.63 8.98
CA LEU A 519 29.54 -3.40 8.19
C LEU A 519 29.86 -2.21 9.10
N GLN A 520 30.97 -1.53 8.84
CA GLN A 520 31.36 -0.35 9.60
C GLN A 520 30.76 0.88 8.92
N VAL A 521 29.83 1.54 9.60
CA VAL A 521 29.32 2.83 9.16
C VAL A 521 30.32 3.89 9.62
N PRO A 522 30.83 4.77 8.74
CA PRO A 522 31.81 5.78 9.14
C PRO A 522 31.18 6.69 10.19
N THR A 523 31.59 6.51 11.44
CA THR A 523 31.34 7.48 12.50
C THR A 523 32.44 8.51 12.40
N CYS A 524 32.05 9.75 12.11
CA CYS A 524 32.97 10.87 12.01
C CYS A 524 33.79 10.93 13.32
N LYS A 525 35.11 10.71 13.21
CA LYS A 525 36.15 10.70 14.27
C LYS A 525 36.56 9.32 14.81
N GLN A 526 37.47 8.64 14.11
CA GLN A 526 38.54 7.84 14.74
C GLN A 526 39.84 7.94 13.93
N ASN A 527 40.97 8.03 14.63
CA ASN A 527 42.31 8.25 14.11
C ASN A 527 42.89 7.03 13.38
N ASP A 528 43.91 7.34 12.57
CA ASP A 528 44.63 6.55 11.58
C ASP A 528 45.19 5.18 12.03
N GLU A 529 45.48 4.38 11.00
CA GLU A 529 46.20 3.09 10.99
C GLU A 529 45.41 1.82 11.37
N GLN A 530 44.31 1.53 10.64
CA GLN A 530 43.76 0.17 10.61
C GLN A 530 43.68 -0.38 9.18
N GLN A 531 44.22 -1.59 8.99
CA GLN A 531 44.18 -2.33 7.73
C GLN A 531 42.74 -2.45 7.19
N PRO A 532 42.55 -2.44 5.85
CA PRO A 532 41.22 -2.62 5.24
C PRO A 532 40.62 -3.94 5.71
N GLN A 533 39.53 -3.86 6.46
CA GLN A 533 38.84 -5.04 7.00
C GLN A 533 37.82 -5.52 5.98
N ASP A 534 37.79 -6.83 5.69
CA ASP A 534 36.79 -7.41 4.79
C ASP A 534 35.43 -7.49 5.51
N SER A 535 34.36 -7.04 4.85
CA SER A 535 32.97 -7.29 5.26
C SER A 535 32.34 -8.33 4.35
N THR A 536 31.52 -9.19 4.95
CA THR A 536 30.89 -10.29 4.21
C THR A 536 29.44 -9.95 3.91
N ILE A 537 29.05 -10.00 2.65
CA ILE A 537 27.66 -9.95 2.20
C ILE A 537 27.06 -11.34 2.42
N CYS A 538 26.13 -11.44 3.36
CA CYS A 538 25.47 -12.68 3.72
C CYS A 538 24.30 -13.00 2.80
N THR A 539 23.53 -11.97 2.39
CA THR A 539 22.47 -12.12 1.39
C THR A 539 22.11 -10.79 0.75
N MET A 540 21.39 -10.87 -0.36
CA MET A 540 20.69 -9.76 -1.00
C MET A 540 19.19 -9.97 -0.87
N ILE A 541 18.45 -8.89 -0.56
CA ILE A 541 17.00 -8.93 -0.32
C ILE A 541 16.32 -7.89 -1.21
N SER A 542 15.28 -8.31 -1.92
CA SER A 542 14.51 -7.50 -2.87
C SER A 542 13.04 -7.30 -2.47
N SER A 543 12.60 -7.95 -1.39
CA SER A 543 11.23 -7.90 -0.88
C SER A 543 11.23 -7.80 0.65
N ILE A 544 10.21 -7.15 1.19
CA ILE A 544 9.98 -7.07 2.63
C ILE A 544 8.64 -7.74 2.94
N LEU A 545 8.61 -8.55 3.99
CA LEU A 545 7.38 -9.12 4.53
C LEU A 545 6.75 -8.12 5.49
N THR A 546 5.62 -7.52 5.09
CA THR A 546 4.84 -6.62 5.94
C THR A 546 3.85 -7.40 6.80
N THR A 547 3.59 -6.92 8.02
CA THR A 547 2.69 -7.57 8.99
C THR A 547 1.39 -6.79 9.16
N ASN A 548 0.25 -7.41 8.86
CA ASN A 548 -1.07 -6.81 9.03
C ASN A 548 -1.83 -7.49 10.17
N TYR A 549 -2.26 -6.73 11.18
CA TYR A 549 -3.04 -7.30 12.30
C TYR A 549 -4.31 -7.98 11.78
N CYS A 550 -4.58 -9.21 12.22
CA CYS A 550 -5.69 -10.03 11.74
C CYS A 550 -6.34 -10.80 12.90
N TYR A 551 -7.68 -10.78 12.94
CA TYR A 551 -8.46 -11.60 13.87
C TYR A 551 -8.89 -12.91 13.17
N ILE A 552 -8.48 -14.05 13.73
CA ILE A 552 -8.83 -15.37 13.16
C ILE A 552 -10.16 -15.87 13.73
N PRO A 553 -11.19 -16.20 12.91
CA PRO A 553 -12.48 -16.68 13.40
C PRO A 553 -12.37 -18.15 13.86
N CYS A 554 -11.75 -18.35 15.02
CA CYS A 554 -11.41 -19.66 15.57
C CYS A 554 -12.65 -20.53 15.75
N GLY A 555 -13.74 -19.97 16.27
CA GLY A 555 -14.94 -20.76 16.58
C GLY A 555 -15.54 -21.46 15.36
N LYS A 556 -15.73 -20.74 14.25
CA LYS A 556 -16.18 -21.32 12.97
C LYS A 556 -15.28 -22.43 12.47
N MET A 557 -13.96 -22.27 12.59
CA MET A 557 -12.99 -23.29 12.17
C MET A 557 -13.00 -24.51 13.09
N ILE A 558 -13.01 -24.30 14.41
CA ILE A 558 -13.09 -25.36 15.43
C ILE A 558 -14.34 -26.21 15.21
N ARG A 559 -15.51 -25.59 15.05
CA ARG A 559 -16.74 -26.33 14.77
C ARG A 559 -16.62 -27.20 13.53
N ARG A 560 -16.12 -26.65 12.42
CA ARG A 560 -15.92 -27.44 11.18
C ARG A 560 -14.99 -28.64 11.38
N LEU A 561 -13.96 -28.50 12.20
CA LEU A 561 -12.99 -29.57 12.44
C LEU A 561 -13.50 -30.62 13.43
N LEU A 562 -14.31 -30.22 14.42
CA LEU A 562 -14.84 -31.08 15.47
C LEU A 562 -16.27 -31.60 15.20
N ASN A 563 -16.93 -31.13 14.15
CA ASN A 563 -18.34 -31.48 13.85
C ASN A 563 -18.56 -32.99 13.66
N ASP A 564 -17.53 -33.71 13.24
CA ASP A 564 -17.60 -35.15 12.98
C ASP A 564 -17.59 -36.01 14.26
N ASP A 565 -17.32 -35.42 15.43
CA ASP A 565 -17.20 -36.15 16.71
C ASP A 565 -17.79 -35.39 17.91
N ILE A 566 -19.03 -34.92 17.76
CA ILE A 566 -19.79 -34.29 18.83
C ILE A 566 -20.07 -35.31 19.94
N TYR A 567 -19.86 -34.91 21.19
CA TYR A 567 -20.16 -35.73 22.36
C TYR A 567 -21.56 -35.43 22.89
N ASP A 568 -22.40 -36.45 22.95
CA ASP A 568 -23.80 -36.40 23.39
C ASP A 568 -24.06 -37.13 24.72
N GLY A 569 -22.99 -37.52 25.42
CA GLY A 569 -23.05 -38.33 26.64
C GLY A 569 -22.90 -39.84 26.42
N LEU A 570 -22.92 -40.31 25.16
CA LEU A 570 -22.84 -41.75 24.84
C LEU A 570 -21.60 -42.08 23.99
N GLY A 571 -20.91 -43.15 24.38
CA GLY A 571 -19.93 -43.84 23.52
C GLY A 571 -18.51 -43.25 23.45
N LYS A 572 -17.60 -44.08 22.96
CA LYS A 572 -16.21 -43.72 22.60
C LYS A 572 -16.21 -43.03 21.24
N SER A 573 -15.26 -42.11 21.01
CA SER A 573 -15.08 -41.41 19.74
C SER A 573 -15.14 -42.40 18.56
N THR A 574 -15.99 -42.11 17.57
CA THR A 574 -16.11 -42.88 16.33
C THR A 574 -15.29 -42.28 15.19
N SER A 575 -14.69 -41.10 15.42
CA SER A 575 -13.92 -40.38 14.41
C SER A 575 -12.54 -40.98 14.21
N LYS A 576 -12.15 -41.09 12.94
CA LYS A 576 -10.78 -41.46 12.53
C LYS A 576 -9.79 -40.33 12.81
N GLN A 577 -10.27 -39.11 13.02
CA GLN A 577 -9.45 -37.91 13.15
C GLN A 577 -9.65 -37.29 14.53
N GLN A 578 -8.67 -37.55 15.39
CA GLN A 578 -8.66 -37.10 16.78
C GLN A 578 -7.88 -35.79 16.92
N TRP A 579 -8.50 -34.79 17.55
CA TRP A 579 -7.96 -33.44 17.69
C TRP A 579 -7.40 -33.22 19.09
N THR A 580 -6.25 -32.53 19.14
CA THR A 580 -5.63 -32.02 20.37
C THR A 580 -5.40 -30.53 20.19
N VAL A 581 -5.11 -29.81 21.27
CA VAL A 581 -4.79 -28.37 21.22
C VAL A 581 -3.66 -28.12 20.22
N ASP A 582 -2.58 -28.91 20.28
CA ASP A 582 -1.45 -28.79 19.36
C ASP A 582 -1.84 -28.99 17.88
N LYS A 583 -2.69 -29.98 17.59
CA LYS A 583 -3.16 -30.22 16.22
C LYS A 583 -4.06 -29.08 15.73
N LEU A 584 -4.87 -28.48 16.60
CA LEU A 584 -5.67 -27.30 16.27
C LEU A 584 -4.79 -26.08 16.01
N LEU A 585 -3.76 -25.84 16.83
CA LEU A 585 -2.80 -24.74 16.63
C LEU A 585 -2.03 -24.87 15.30
N LEU A 586 -1.83 -26.09 14.80
CA LEU A 586 -1.26 -26.34 13.46
C LEU A 586 -2.27 -26.13 12.33
N ALA A 587 -3.55 -26.43 12.57
CA ALA A 587 -4.60 -26.35 11.56
C ALA A 587 -5.22 -24.95 11.45
N ILE A 588 -5.25 -24.19 12.55
CA ILE A 588 -5.86 -22.87 12.68
C ILE A 588 -4.74 -21.85 12.91
N PRO A 589 -4.61 -20.82 12.05
CA PRO A 589 -3.52 -19.86 12.14
C PRO A 589 -3.72 -18.79 13.24
N SER A 590 -4.29 -19.15 14.39
CA SER A 590 -4.60 -18.23 15.51
C SER A 590 -3.51 -18.19 16.58
N ASN A 591 -3.62 -17.25 17.52
CA ASN A 591 -2.84 -17.31 18.76
C ASN A 591 -3.46 -18.27 19.79
N GLU A 592 -2.67 -18.66 20.80
CA GLU A 592 -3.09 -19.62 21.82
C GLU A 592 -4.24 -19.09 22.68
N GLN A 593 -4.18 -17.81 23.09
CA GLN A 593 -5.23 -17.21 23.93
C GLN A 593 -6.57 -17.19 23.18
N GLN A 594 -6.57 -16.72 21.94
CA GLN A 594 -7.75 -16.68 21.08
C GLN A 594 -8.32 -18.08 20.82
N LEU A 595 -7.47 -19.10 20.64
CA LEU A 595 -7.92 -20.48 20.50
C LEU A 595 -8.60 -20.96 21.79
N CYS A 596 -7.97 -20.74 22.95
CA CYS A 596 -8.52 -21.11 24.25
C CYS A 596 -9.87 -20.44 24.53
N ASP A 597 -10.00 -19.16 24.22
CA ASP A 597 -11.25 -18.42 24.41
C ASP A 597 -12.36 -18.95 23.49
N ALA A 598 -12.02 -19.31 22.25
CA ALA A 598 -12.96 -19.94 21.33
C ALA A 598 -13.37 -21.36 21.76
N LEU A 599 -12.44 -22.15 22.32
CA LEU A 599 -12.75 -23.48 22.87
C LEU A 599 -13.72 -23.39 24.05
N LYS A 600 -13.53 -22.41 24.94
CA LYS A 600 -14.45 -22.13 26.05
C LYS A 600 -15.83 -21.70 25.55
N GLN A 601 -15.88 -20.75 24.62
CA GLN A 601 -17.14 -20.23 24.07
C GLN A 601 -17.96 -21.31 23.36
N LEU A 602 -17.31 -22.32 22.79
CA LEU A 602 -17.95 -23.46 22.13
C LEU A 602 -18.21 -24.66 23.06
N HIS A 603 -17.88 -24.55 24.35
CA HIS A 603 -17.99 -25.65 25.31
C HIS A 603 -17.28 -26.93 24.84
N VAL A 604 -16.06 -26.79 24.31
CA VAL A 604 -15.21 -27.92 23.90
C VAL A 604 -14.50 -28.49 25.12
N CYS A 605 -14.60 -29.81 25.31
CA CYS A 605 -14.01 -30.52 26.43
C CYS A 605 -12.93 -31.50 25.96
N GLU A 606 -11.92 -31.75 26.80
CA GLU A 606 -11.00 -32.86 26.61
C GLU A 606 -11.60 -34.14 27.21
N ILE A 607 -11.80 -35.15 26.36
CA ILE A 607 -12.34 -36.46 26.72
C ILE A 607 -11.41 -37.52 26.14
N ASP A 608 -10.92 -38.44 26.98
CA ASP A 608 -9.96 -39.49 26.60
C ASP A 608 -8.68 -38.96 25.89
N GLY A 609 -8.23 -37.75 26.26
CA GLY A 609 -7.04 -37.10 25.67
C GLY A 609 -7.29 -36.37 24.36
N PHE A 610 -8.56 -36.21 23.95
CA PHE A 610 -8.94 -35.55 22.69
C PHE A 610 -10.02 -34.51 22.91
N LEU A 611 -9.98 -33.44 22.11
CA LEU A 611 -10.96 -32.36 22.14
C LEU A 611 -12.24 -32.79 21.42
N ARG A 612 -13.38 -32.63 22.09
CA ARG A 612 -14.71 -32.93 21.55
C ARG A 612 -15.68 -31.79 21.86
N LEU A 613 -16.50 -31.44 20.87
CA LEU A 613 -17.57 -30.45 21.04
C LEU A 613 -18.72 -31.12 21.81
N LEU A 614 -19.19 -30.51 22.91
CA LEU A 614 -20.36 -31.02 23.62
C LEU A 614 -21.64 -30.65 22.86
N SER A 615 -22.55 -31.60 22.70
CA SER A 615 -23.90 -31.34 22.19
C SER A 615 -24.64 -30.39 23.14
N VAL A 616 -25.28 -29.36 22.59
CA VAL A 616 -26.05 -28.39 23.39
C VAL A 616 -27.14 -29.07 24.21
N ASN A 617 -27.83 -30.06 23.63
CA ASN A 617 -28.87 -30.82 24.33
C ASN A 617 -28.31 -31.63 25.50
N TYR A 618 -27.14 -32.26 25.32
CA TYR A 618 -26.47 -32.98 26.40
C TYR A 618 -26.06 -32.02 27.52
N LEU A 619 -25.48 -30.87 27.15
CA LEU A 619 -25.01 -29.88 28.12
C LEU A 619 -26.16 -29.25 28.91
N ILE A 620 -27.32 -28.98 28.28
CA ILE A 620 -28.54 -28.52 28.97
C ILE A 620 -29.02 -29.58 29.97
N ASN A 621 -29.17 -30.84 29.53
CA ASN A 621 -29.62 -31.93 30.40
C ASN A 621 -28.66 -32.16 31.59
N LEU A 622 -27.35 -32.05 31.35
CA LEU A 622 -26.34 -32.15 32.41
C LEU A 622 -26.45 -30.97 33.38
N THR A 623 -26.64 -29.75 32.86
CA THR A 623 -26.81 -28.52 33.65
C THR A 623 -28.02 -28.63 34.58
N ASP A 624 -29.17 -29.10 34.09
CA ASP A 624 -30.36 -29.31 34.93
C ASP A 624 -30.08 -30.27 36.10
N ARG A 625 -29.38 -31.37 35.82
CA ARG A 625 -29.02 -32.37 36.85
C ARG A 625 -28.05 -31.80 37.87
N ILE A 626 -26.98 -31.14 37.41
CA ILE A 626 -25.96 -30.53 38.27
C ILE A 626 -26.59 -29.46 39.16
N VAL A 627 -27.33 -28.51 38.60
CA VAL A 627 -27.98 -27.42 39.36
C VAL A 627 -28.94 -27.99 40.42
N ARG A 628 -29.67 -29.06 40.10
CA ARG A 628 -30.55 -29.73 41.06
C ARG A 628 -29.77 -30.33 42.24
N GLU A 629 -28.66 -31.02 41.97
CA GLU A 629 -27.84 -31.63 43.04
C GLU A 629 -27.11 -30.57 43.87
N ILE A 630 -26.63 -29.48 43.25
CA ILE A 630 -26.04 -28.34 43.97
C ILE A 630 -27.04 -27.79 44.99
N ARG A 631 -28.31 -27.62 44.60
CA ARG A 631 -29.37 -27.14 45.49
C ARG A 631 -29.70 -28.15 46.59
N ALA A 632 -29.77 -29.43 46.26
CA ALA A 632 -30.12 -30.47 47.23
C ALA A 632 -29.10 -30.58 48.35
N ASN A 633 -27.80 -30.41 48.02
CA ASN A 633 -26.69 -30.69 48.93
C ASN A 633 -25.91 -29.43 49.38
N ASN A 634 -26.30 -28.23 48.93
CA ASN A 634 -25.60 -26.96 49.20
C ASN A 634 -24.10 -27.00 48.82
N LEU A 635 -23.80 -27.59 47.65
CA LEU A 635 -22.44 -27.80 47.15
C LEU A 635 -21.69 -26.50 46.85
N ASN A 636 -22.39 -25.38 46.78
CA ASN A 636 -21.81 -24.04 46.59
C ASN A 636 -20.96 -23.55 47.78
N THR A 637 -21.01 -24.26 48.91
CA THR A 637 -20.25 -23.93 50.14
C THR A 637 -18.88 -24.62 50.22
N ILE A 638 -18.63 -25.63 49.38
CA ILE A 638 -17.39 -26.40 49.34
C ILE A 638 -16.54 -26.04 48.12
N SER A 639 -15.33 -26.59 48.02
CA SER A 639 -14.46 -26.31 46.86
C SER A 639 -15.05 -26.88 45.57
N VAL A 640 -14.65 -26.33 44.43
CA VAL A 640 -15.10 -26.82 43.11
C VAL A 640 -14.65 -28.27 42.89
N GLU A 641 -13.46 -28.63 43.37
CA GLU A 641 -12.91 -29.99 43.26
C GLU A 641 -13.73 -30.99 44.09
N GLU A 642 -14.11 -30.61 45.32
CA GLU A 642 -14.96 -31.44 46.19
C GLU A 642 -16.37 -31.58 45.61
N ALA A 643 -16.97 -30.48 45.14
CA ALA A 643 -18.27 -30.51 44.49
C ALA A 643 -18.26 -31.32 43.19
N ALA A 644 -17.18 -31.28 42.40
CA ALA A 644 -17.06 -32.07 41.18
C ALA A 644 -16.97 -33.58 41.47
N ALA A 645 -16.28 -33.96 42.56
CA ALA A 645 -16.20 -35.36 43.00
C ALA A 645 -17.57 -35.89 43.45
N ASP A 646 -18.35 -35.10 44.18
CA ASP A 646 -19.71 -35.49 44.62
C ASP A 646 -20.69 -35.65 43.44
N LEU A 647 -20.38 -35.05 42.28
CA LEU A 647 -21.21 -35.10 41.08
C LEU A 647 -20.72 -36.11 40.04
N GLU A 648 -19.66 -36.88 40.30
CA GLU A 648 -19.04 -37.83 39.35
C GLU A 648 -20.05 -38.84 38.78
N GLU A 649 -21.10 -39.20 39.54
CA GLU A 649 -22.14 -40.12 39.06
C GLU A 649 -23.02 -39.53 37.94
N LEU A 650 -23.00 -38.21 37.73
CA LEU A 650 -23.82 -37.55 36.72
C LEU A 650 -23.25 -37.65 35.30
N GLY A 651 -21.94 -37.85 35.16
CA GLY A 651 -21.24 -37.86 33.87
C GLY A 651 -19.73 -38.02 34.01
N LEU A 652 -18.98 -37.85 32.92
CA LEU A 652 -17.51 -37.93 32.97
C LEU A 652 -16.94 -36.78 33.82
N ILE A 653 -16.03 -37.10 34.74
CA ILE A 653 -15.43 -36.11 35.64
C ILE A 653 -14.79 -34.94 34.88
N SER A 654 -14.12 -35.19 33.74
CA SER A 654 -13.51 -34.13 32.93
C SER A 654 -14.54 -33.16 32.34
N VAL A 655 -15.74 -33.65 32.04
CA VAL A 655 -16.87 -32.83 31.56
C VAL A 655 -17.45 -32.02 32.71
N ILE A 656 -17.61 -32.62 33.90
CA ILE A 656 -18.10 -31.94 35.09
C ILE A 656 -17.14 -30.82 35.52
N GLU A 657 -15.84 -31.11 35.60
CA GLU A 657 -14.82 -30.10 35.89
C GLU A 657 -14.83 -28.95 34.86
N SER A 658 -15.05 -29.27 33.58
CA SER A 658 -15.16 -28.26 32.52
C SER A 658 -16.46 -27.44 32.65
N TRP A 659 -17.56 -28.08 33.03
CA TRP A 659 -18.83 -27.42 33.31
C TRP A 659 -18.66 -26.37 34.41
N PHE A 660 -17.99 -26.70 35.52
CA PHE A 660 -17.69 -25.74 36.58
C PHE A 660 -16.89 -24.55 36.06
N LYS A 661 -15.87 -24.78 35.23
CA LYS A 661 -15.06 -23.69 34.64
C LYS A 661 -15.87 -22.73 33.78
N TRP A 662 -16.98 -23.15 33.20
CA TRP A 662 -17.81 -22.32 32.32
C TRP A 662 -18.94 -21.63 33.09
N PHE A 663 -19.56 -22.35 34.04
CA PHE A 663 -20.83 -21.97 34.64
C PHE A 663 -20.77 -21.59 36.12
N THR A 664 -19.58 -21.42 36.70
CA THR A 664 -19.44 -20.88 38.06
C THR A 664 -18.45 -19.73 38.14
N VAL A 665 -18.61 -18.92 39.18
CA VAL A 665 -17.72 -17.80 39.53
C VAL A 665 -17.35 -17.95 41.00
N ALA A 666 -16.07 -17.77 41.31
CA ALA A 666 -15.60 -17.77 42.69
C ALA A 666 -16.15 -16.55 43.44
N ASN A 667 -16.49 -16.72 44.71
CA ASN A 667 -16.96 -15.61 45.55
C ASN A 667 -15.79 -14.66 45.88
N ASP A 668 -16.08 -13.37 46.08
CA ASP A 668 -15.07 -12.34 46.37
C ASP A 668 -14.32 -12.58 47.69
N ASP A 669 -14.94 -13.30 48.63
CA ASP A 669 -14.38 -13.70 49.92
C ASP A 669 -13.46 -14.94 49.83
N GLY A 670 -13.38 -15.55 48.64
CA GLY A 670 -12.62 -16.77 48.39
C GLY A 670 -13.22 -18.03 49.05
N GLN A 671 -14.44 -17.94 49.61
CA GLN A 671 -15.13 -19.07 50.22
C GLN A 671 -16.34 -19.48 49.38
N GLY A 672 -16.24 -20.66 48.78
CA GLY A 672 -17.28 -21.19 47.90
C GLY A 672 -17.35 -20.46 46.55
N TRP A 673 -18.46 -20.67 45.86
CA TRP A 673 -18.69 -20.18 44.51
C TRP A 673 -20.18 -20.04 44.26
N HIS A 674 -20.56 -19.30 43.22
CA HIS A 674 -21.94 -19.18 42.78
C HIS A 674 -22.07 -19.50 41.29
N LEU A 675 -23.29 -19.77 40.86
CA LEU A 675 -23.59 -20.04 39.45
C LEU A 675 -23.40 -18.76 38.62
N ASN A 676 -22.76 -18.91 37.47
CA ASN A 676 -22.66 -17.87 36.46
C ASN A 676 -24.00 -17.78 35.72
N GLU A 677 -24.95 -17.04 36.30
CA GLU A 677 -26.31 -16.90 35.76
C GLU A 677 -26.32 -16.49 34.29
N LYS A 678 -25.42 -15.59 33.89
CA LYS A 678 -25.32 -15.10 32.51
C LYS A 678 -24.96 -16.24 31.55
N GLU A 679 -23.91 -17.00 31.82
CA GLU A 679 -23.47 -18.06 30.89
C GLU A 679 -24.43 -19.24 30.86
N ILE A 680 -25.06 -19.58 31.99
CA ILE A 680 -26.12 -20.60 32.00
C ILE A 680 -27.32 -20.11 31.18
N SER A 681 -27.81 -18.90 31.42
CA SER A 681 -28.93 -18.32 30.66
C SER A 681 -28.64 -18.29 29.15
N ARG A 682 -27.39 -18.00 28.75
CA ARG A 682 -26.90 -18.04 27.37
C ARG A 682 -26.94 -19.44 26.75
N LEU A 683 -26.59 -20.49 27.49
CA LEU A 683 -26.65 -21.88 27.02
C LEU A 683 -28.08 -22.26 26.59
N TYR A 684 -29.09 -21.94 27.40
CA TYR A 684 -30.49 -22.25 27.08
C TYR A 684 -31.01 -21.40 25.91
N ALA A 685 -30.61 -20.12 25.84
CA ALA A 685 -30.93 -19.28 24.69
C ALA A 685 -30.35 -19.85 23.38
N GLU A 686 -29.10 -20.33 23.42
CA GLU A 686 -28.46 -20.97 22.28
C GLU A 686 -29.13 -22.29 21.91
N GLY A 687 -29.56 -23.10 22.88
CA GLY A 687 -30.35 -24.32 22.64
C GLY A 687 -31.64 -24.05 21.89
N LEU A 688 -32.36 -22.98 22.24
CA LEU A 688 -33.60 -22.60 21.57
C LEU A 688 -33.35 -22.06 20.16
N LEU A 689 -32.35 -21.17 20.00
CA LEU A 689 -32.08 -20.48 18.74
C LEU A 689 -31.28 -21.31 17.74
N SER A 690 -30.41 -22.22 18.17
CA SER A 690 -29.58 -23.02 17.26
C SER A 690 -30.40 -23.95 16.35
N THR A 691 -31.65 -24.23 16.70
CA THR A 691 -32.56 -25.10 15.93
C THR A 691 -33.40 -24.35 14.90
N VAL A 692 -33.43 -23.02 14.94
CA VAL A 692 -34.30 -22.18 14.11
C VAL A 692 -33.55 -20.95 13.61
N GLU A 693 -33.70 -20.59 12.32
CA GLU A 693 -33.01 -19.42 11.77
C GLU A 693 -33.47 -18.10 12.42
N SER A 694 -34.78 -17.96 12.64
CA SER A 694 -35.38 -16.83 13.35
C SER A 694 -36.75 -17.18 13.93
N MET A 695 -37.19 -16.46 14.95
CA MET A 695 -38.52 -16.63 15.56
C MET A 695 -39.06 -15.32 16.15
N GLU A 696 -40.35 -15.29 16.48
CA GLU A 696 -40.98 -14.13 17.12
C GLU A 696 -40.34 -13.87 18.50
N LEU A 697 -39.92 -12.62 18.76
CA LEU A 697 -39.21 -12.26 19.99
C LEU A 697 -40.02 -12.61 21.24
N LYS A 698 -41.34 -12.36 21.21
CA LYS A 698 -42.19 -12.66 22.36
C LYS A 698 -42.24 -14.16 22.68
N GLN A 699 -42.46 -14.98 21.65
CA GLN A 699 -42.47 -16.44 21.81
C GLN A 699 -41.12 -16.96 22.31
N PHE A 700 -40.02 -16.39 21.81
CA PHE A 700 -38.69 -16.71 22.29
C PHE A 700 -38.50 -16.35 23.77
N LEU A 701 -38.90 -15.15 24.19
CA LEU A 701 -38.73 -14.71 25.58
C LEU A 701 -39.53 -15.56 26.56
N ASP A 702 -40.75 -15.93 26.18
CA ASP A 702 -41.60 -16.82 26.99
C ASP A 702 -40.96 -18.21 27.11
N ALA A 703 -40.56 -18.82 25.98
CA ALA A 703 -39.90 -20.12 25.98
C ALA A 703 -38.55 -20.12 26.72
N TRP A 704 -37.77 -19.05 26.58
CA TRP A 704 -36.47 -18.91 27.25
C TRP A 704 -36.63 -18.81 28.75
N LYS A 705 -37.60 -18.03 29.23
CA LYS A 705 -37.91 -17.91 30.65
C LYS A 705 -38.44 -19.21 31.26
N GLU A 706 -39.20 -19.99 30.50
CA GLU A 706 -39.71 -21.30 30.94
C GLU A 706 -38.63 -22.39 30.96
N SER A 707 -37.59 -22.26 30.12
CA SER A 707 -36.56 -23.29 29.96
C SER A 707 -35.42 -23.18 30.97
N VAL A 708 -35.10 -21.98 31.47
CA VAL A 708 -33.98 -21.80 32.42
C VAL A 708 -34.34 -22.30 33.83
N PRO A 709 -33.35 -22.76 34.62
CA PRO A 709 -33.55 -23.08 36.03
C PRO A 709 -34.14 -21.92 36.84
N VAL A 710 -35.00 -22.21 37.82
CA VAL A 710 -35.84 -21.23 38.58
C VAL A 710 -35.09 -20.02 39.16
N GLU A 711 -33.82 -20.17 39.51
CA GLU A 711 -33.01 -19.12 40.15
C GLU A 711 -32.25 -18.24 39.13
N ILE A 712 -32.36 -18.54 37.84
CA ILE A 712 -31.56 -17.89 36.80
C ILE A 712 -32.43 -16.89 36.05
N GLU A 713 -31.97 -15.63 36.01
CA GLU A 713 -32.67 -14.58 35.29
C GLU A 713 -32.42 -14.64 33.77
N THR A 714 -33.43 -14.23 33.00
CA THR A 714 -33.31 -13.98 31.56
C THR A 714 -33.23 -12.47 31.31
N GLN A 715 -32.11 -12.03 30.74
CA GLN A 715 -31.88 -10.62 30.40
C GLN A 715 -31.50 -10.48 28.93
N LEU A 716 -32.10 -9.52 28.21
CA LEU A 716 -31.79 -9.28 26.79
C LEU A 716 -30.30 -8.99 26.53
N SER A 717 -29.61 -8.40 27.51
CA SER A 717 -28.16 -8.16 27.47
C SER A 717 -27.34 -9.45 27.38
N TYR A 718 -27.85 -10.56 27.92
CA TYR A 718 -27.18 -11.85 27.86
C TYR A 718 -27.14 -12.43 26.44
N LEU A 719 -28.01 -11.98 25.54
CA LEU A 719 -28.05 -12.44 24.14
C LEU A 719 -26.99 -11.76 23.25
N TYR A 720 -26.28 -10.75 23.75
CA TYR A 720 -25.28 -10.04 22.95
C TYR A 720 -24.17 -11.00 22.51
N GLY A 721 -23.91 -11.05 21.20
CA GLY A 721 -22.95 -11.99 20.62
C GLY A 721 -23.50 -13.38 20.33
N ILE A 722 -24.80 -13.66 20.57
CA ILE A 722 -25.48 -14.92 20.22
C ILE A 722 -26.59 -14.66 19.19
N ALA A 723 -27.35 -13.58 19.36
CA ALA A 723 -28.55 -13.32 18.57
C ALA A 723 -28.76 -11.83 18.31
N LEU A 724 -29.50 -11.53 17.24
CA LEU A 724 -29.89 -10.17 16.87
C LEU A 724 -31.39 -10.00 16.85
N ILE A 725 -31.85 -8.91 17.44
CA ILE A 725 -33.23 -8.45 17.33
C ILE A 725 -33.29 -7.51 16.13
N ARG A 726 -34.11 -7.85 15.13
CA ARG A 726 -34.27 -7.02 13.93
C ARG A 726 -35.14 -5.80 14.23
N ASP A 727 -34.65 -4.63 13.82
CA ASP A 727 -35.40 -3.39 13.96
C ASP A 727 -36.49 -3.30 12.88
N ASN A 728 -37.63 -2.70 13.22
CA ASN A 728 -38.74 -2.39 12.30
C ASN A 728 -39.48 -3.60 11.68
N THR A 729 -39.48 -4.76 12.32
CA THR A 729 -40.41 -5.86 11.96
C THR A 729 -41.64 -5.83 12.89
N SER A 730 -42.82 -6.10 12.34
CA SER A 730 -44.04 -6.30 13.13
C SER A 730 -44.64 -7.67 12.75
N PRO A 731 -44.54 -8.69 13.62
CA PRO A 731 -43.98 -8.65 14.98
C PRO A 731 -42.44 -8.55 15.02
N GLU A 732 -41.88 -8.22 16.19
CA GLU A 732 -40.43 -8.21 16.42
C GLU A 732 -39.85 -9.62 16.29
N VAL A 733 -38.73 -9.76 15.59
CA VAL A 733 -38.09 -11.05 15.30
C VAL A 733 -36.68 -11.08 15.87
N ILE A 734 -36.33 -12.21 16.50
CA ILE A 734 -34.97 -12.55 16.91
C ILE A 734 -34.37 -13.58 15.96
N GLU A 735 -33.11 -13.37 15.58
CA GLU A 735 -32.35 -14.19 14.63
C GLU A 735 -31.09 -14.73 15.30
N TYR A 736 -30.80 -16.02 15.11
CA TYR A 736 -29.56 -16.62 15.59
C TYR A 736 -28.38 -16.04 14.81
N PHE A 737 -27.47 -15.37 15.50
CA PHE A 737 -26.38 -14.64 14.87
C PHE A 737 -25.17 -14.56 15.82
N PRO A 738 -24.47 -15.68 15.98
CA PRO A 738 -23.42 -15.78 16.98
C PRO A 738 -22.10 -15.19 16.49
N SER A 739 -21.41 -14.51 17.41
CA SER A 739 -20.16 -13.76 17.16
C SER A 739 -19.03 -14.58 16.53
N TYR A 740 -18.99 -15.88 16.81
CA TYR A 740 -17.95 -16.77 16.31
C TYR A 740 -18.12 -17.23 14.85
N ASP A 741 -19.26 -16.94 14.19
CA ASP A 741 -19.56 -17.38 12.81
C ASP A 741 -19.23 -16.33 11.75
N LEU A 742 -18.76 -15.17 12.19
CA LEU A 742 -18.42 -14.03 11.36
C LEU A 742 -17.27 -14.31 10.38
N PRO A 743 -17.19 -13.56 9.27
CA PRO A 743 -16.04 -13.56 8.36
C PRO A 743 -14.73 -13.21 9.08
N ALA A 744 -13.61 -13.69 8.54
CA ALA A 744 -12.27 -13.36 9.05
C ALA A 744 -11.85 -11.93 8.69
N ASP A 745 -12.32 -11.42 7.55
CA ASP A 745 -12.01 -10.07 7.10
C ASP A 745 -12.88 -9.05 7.87
N ARG A 746 -12.22 -8.04 8.45
CA ARG A 746 -12.87 -7.04 9.29
C ARG A 746 -13.86 -6.18 8.50
N ASN A 747 -13.59 -5.86 7.23
CA ASN A 747 -14.49 -5.06 6.42
C ASN A 747 -15.73 -5.86 6.02
N GLU A 748 -15.55 -7.12 5.64
CA GLU A 748 -16.67 -8.04 5.38
C GLU A 748 -17.53 -8.25 6.63
N GLN A 749 -16.89 -8.39 7.81
CA GLN A 749 -17.57 -8.52 9.09
C GLN A 749 -18.42 -7.28 9.41
N ILE A 750 -17.84 -6.07 9.30
CA ILE A 750 -18.57 -4.80 9.48
C ILE A 750 -19.73 -4.71 8.49
N LYS A 751 -19.49 -5.02 7.22
CA LYS A 751 -20.52 -4.97 6.17
C LYS A 751 -21.69 -5.90 6.49
N LEU A 752 -21.42 -7.15 6.86
CA LEU A 752 -22.45 -8.14 7.22
C LEU A 752 -23.24 -7.70 8.46
N MET A 753 -22.57 -7.17 9.48
CA MET A 753 -23.20 -6.67 10.70
C MET A 753 -24.18 -5.52 10.42
N PHE A 754 -23.75 -4.52 9.66
CA PHE A 754 -24.58 -3.35 9.33
C PHE A 754 -25.64 -3.63 8.25
N GLU A 755 -25.46 -4.71 7.47
CA GLU A 755 -26.51 -5.26 6.61
C GLU A 755 -27.64 -5.89 7.44
N LYS A 756 -27.28 -6.65 8.49
CA LYS A 756 -28.25 -7.33 9.37
C LYS A 756 -28.98 -6.37 10.31
N LYS A 757 -28.30 -5.37 10.86
CA LYS A 757 -28.89 -4.37 11.76
C LYS A 757 -28.25 -3.01 11.51
N ARG A 758 -29.06 -1.97 11.30
CA ARG A 758 -28.56 -0.64 10.92
C ARG A 758 -28.03 0.17 12.11
N ILE A 759 -28.64 0.04 13.28
CA ILE A 759 -28.34 0.83 14.47
C ILE A 759 -27.87 -0.10 15.58
N TRP A 760 -26.75 0.20 16.20
CA TRP A 760 -26.16 -0.62 17.27
C TRP A 760 -25.90 0.21 18.51
N LYS A 761 -26.24 -0.33 19.68
CA LYS A 761 -25.64 0.14 20.93
C LYS A 761 -24.22 -0.41 21.05
N LEU A 762 -23.32 0.36 21.66
CA LEU A 762 -21.91 -0.06 21.81
C LEU A 762 -21.79 -1.42 22.52
N GLU A 763 -22.62 -1.68 23.53
CA GLU A 763 -22.65 -2.94 24.28
C GLU A 763 -23.07 -4.15 23.43
N GLN A 764 -23.94 -3.94 22.44
CA GLN A 764 -24.37 -4.99 21.51
C GLN A 764 -23.27 -5.33 20.51
N LEU A 765 -22.41 -4.36 20.19
CA LEU A 765 -21.39 -4.47 19.16
C LEU A 765 -20.08 -5.07 19.70
N ARG A 766 -19.75 -4.81 20.98
CA ARG A 766 -18.53 -5.31 21.64
C ARG A 766 -18.26 -6.81 21.46
N PRO A 767 -19.23 -7.73 21.64
CA PRO A 767 -18.97 -9.16 21.48
C PRO A 767 -18.57 -9.58 20.06
N TYR A 768 -18.89 -8.76 19.06
CA TYR A 768 -18.52 -9.01 17.67
C TYR A 768 -17.15 -8.39 17.33
N PHE A 769 -16.70 -7.36 18.05
CA PHE A 769 -15.40 -6.71 17.85
C PHE A 769 -14.62 -6.66 19.18
N PRO A 770 -14.10 -7.80 19.66
CA PRO A 770 -13.31 -7.88 20.88
C PRO A 770 -11.97 -7.17 20.77
#